data_AF-B1ZXE2-F1
#
_entry.id   AF-B1ZXE2-F1
#
_cell.length_a   1.000
_cell.length_b   1.000
_cell.length_c   1.000
_cell.angle_alpha   90.00
_cell.angle_beta   90.00
_cell.angle_gamma   90.00
#
_symmetry.space_group_name_H-M   'P 1'
#
loop_
_entity.id
_entity.type
_entity.pdbx_description
1 polymer ?
#
loop_
_entity_poly.entity_id
_entity_poly.type
_entity_poly.pdbx_seq_one_letter_code
_entity_poly.pdbx_strand_id
1 'polypeptide(L)'
;MSPRVLLSRVFSFRSLAAVTLGVAMLAPPLAALGPETVQFRAFALADLQRDFDQVQRLIETQHPQLYADRAAVQQALVDERAHLREGMNELEFYRLLAGVVRRLNCGHTALSLSSSTDTTLHAQRRLLPLAAKSIDGRLLVIRALPGLAVPVGAEITAINSHTATAVVQQLLDGLTADGANLTRKLHSLNRQFAQLYHLLVDTSSEFSITYLDPQTRLSHSVTLNGVSETDWNALRDPEPAGADDLGSSEFASDHAVLFVRTFNYYDAAGHTRFFAFIDNFFNEVAARRIQNVILDLRGNGGGDPYCGSYLFQRLIDRARSYFASTSPFYTDLRVPLAPAANAFTGSLAVLIDGGCFSTTGHFSSLLSYHRIGRFIGEETGGSFACTAANQSVTLVYTQLRFSYSTNTFTTAVSGLTPGRGIMPDLPVTPTAQDWISGNDPVKAVAQRLLRRGAAATAITRQPASLSAAAGAEAHFSLQTIPAALHAWELNGATLVNGDAAELVIDRVARSHAGIYSAFVTAEGQARYTHPAILGLLAQAKAEGGAEIGPDIVHPNGNVYDQVLLEDTSIVVTADPDQITRVSFVDLQDDIVQVEFAGAGTLTLTLDAASEAAPPRNYQQPDIRYRKGHARIVIAGADETTHLGVFSVGRRTALNPSLFRDDVSYDGWADLASVAILSSNGRFGGVRMGNAIFSGVRGHVGLIAPGVEFTGPVVFGDLHASEEALPTLLLGRVDRLQIAGGNLEQLNHRPVEVGGEFVLSLEAGTDSHNRPRTAQTLCARLEQDGVDVTPR
;
A
#
# COMPACT_ATOMS: atom_id res chain seq x y z
N MET A 1 82.17 14.29 20.24
CA MET A 1 81.76 15.67 20.56
C MET A 1 80.57 15.60 21.50
N SER A 2 80.79 15.98 22.75
CA SER A 2 79.82 16.16 23.84
C SER A 2 79.35 17.65 23.82
N PRO A 3 78.43 18.16 24.66
CA PRO A 3 77.11 17.64 25.10
C PRO A 3 76.07 18.76 25.50
N ARG A 4 75.00 18.34 26.22
CA ARG A 4 74.24 19.05 27.28
C ARG A 4 73.19 20.09 26.82
N VAL A 5 72.03 20.26 27.46
CA VAL A 5 71.80 20.49 28.91
C VAL A 5 70.43 19.96 29.39
N LEU A 6 70.45 19.59 30.68
CA LEU A 6 69.44 19.00 31.56
C LEU A 6 68.66 20.07 32.37
N LEU A 7 67.38 19.78 32.64
CA LEU A 7 66.59 19.93 33.89
C LEU A 7 66.72 21.15 34.86
N SER A 8 65.52 21.66 35.19
CA SER A 8 64.98 22.03 36.51
C SER A 8 65.55 23.19 37.33
N ARG A 9 64.64 24.07 37.82
CA ARG A 9 64.68 24.60 39.19
C ARG A 9 63.27 24.82 39.75
N VAL A 10 63.04 24.20 40.91
CA VAL A 10 61.99 24.46 41.90
C VAL A 10 62.54 25.47 42.91
N PHE A 11 61.69 26.36 43.45
CA PHE A 11 61.84 26.87 44.81
C PHE A 11 60.46 27.12 45.45
N SER A 12 60.33 26.56 46.65
CA SER A 12 59.20 26.67 47.59
C SER A 12 59.22 28.01 48.35
N PHE A 13 58.12 28.37 49.03
CA PHE A 13 58.06 28.40 50.51
C PHE A 13 56.68 28.84 51.07
N ARG A 14 56.21 28.07 52.08
CA ARG A 14 55.40 28.41 53.28
C ARG A 14 54.01 29.06 53.09
N SER A 15 52.97 28.57 53.75
CA SER A 15 52.74 28.86 55.18
C SER A 15 51.76 27.92 55.87
N LEU A 16 51.97 27.78 57.19
CA LEU A 16 51.23 27.01 58.18
C LEU A 16 49.87 27.63 58.55
N ALA A 17 49.02 26.77 59.09
CA ALA A 17 47.68 26.96 59.62
C ALA A 17 47.49 28.03 60.72
N ALA A 18 46.30 28.65 60.73
CA ALA A 18 45.55 28.97 61.95
C ALA A 18 44.03 28.99 61.67
N VAL A 19 43.33 28.36 62.60
CA VAL A 19 41.92 27.98 62.72
C VAL A 19 40.94 29.17 62.76
N THR A 20 39.79 29.03 62.10
CA THR A 20 38.50 29.55 62.61
C THR A 20 37.31 28.73 62.09
N LEU A 21 36.47 28.30 63.04
CA LEU A 21 35.19 27.62 62.87
C LEU A 21 34.28 28.33 61.86
N GLY A 22 33.68 27.58 60.93
CA GLY A 22 32.66 28.08 60.01
C GLY A 22 31.74 26.96 59.54
N VAL A 23 30.57 26.89 60.18
CA VAL A 23 29.32 26.20 59.87
C VAL A 23 29.23 25.51 58.50
N ALA A 24 28.90 24.22 58.52
CA ALA A 24 28.53 23.44 57.35
C ALA A 24 27.35 24.04 56.59
N MET A 25 27.55 24.37 55.32
CA MET A 25 26.50 24.32 54.31
C MET A 25 26.89 23.28 53.28
N LEU A 26 26.07 22.23 53.19
CA LEU A 26 26.13 21.21 52.16
C LEU A 26 26.04 21.87 50.78
N ALA A 27 27.13 21.84 50.03
CA ALA A 27 27.06 22.02 48.58
C ALA A 27 26.35 20.77 48.00
N PRO A 28 25.34 20.93 47.14
CA PRO A 28 24.76 19.79 46.44
C PRO A 28 25.82 19.13 45.55
N PRO A 29 25.71 17.81 45.30
CA PRO A 29 26.63 17.11 44.43
C PRO A 29 26.60 17.73 43.03
N LEU A 30 27.76 17.80 42.37
CA LEU A 30 27.85 18.07 40.94
C LEU A 30 26.92 17.08 40.22
N ALA A 31 25.77 17.57 39.75
CA ALA A 31 24.93 16.80 38.85
C ALA A 31 25.73 16.55 37.58
N ALA A 32 25.85 15.28 37.20
CA ALA A 32 26.39 14.87 35.92
C ALA A 32 25.64 15.61 34.80
N LEU A 33 26.37 16.39 34.00
CA LEU A 33 25.84 16.99 32.78
C LEU A 33 25.48 15.84 31.83
N GLY A 34 24.18 15.68 31.56
CA GLY A 34 23.69 14.83 30.47
C GLY A 34 24.14 15.35 29.10
N PRO A 35 23.95 14.57 28.02
CA PRO A 35 24.37 14.97 26.67
C PRO A 35 23.69 16.29 26.27
N GLU A 36 24.47 17.27 25.81
CA GLU A 36 23.99 18.59 25.40
C GLU A 36 22.95 18.46 24.27
N THR A 37 21.66 18.62 24.60
CA THR A 37 20.60 18.83 23.62
C THR A 37 20.80 20.17 22.92
N VAL A 38 20.73 20.20 21.59
CA VAL A 38 20.74 21.42 20.77
C VAL A 38 19.70 22.41 21.34
N GLN A 39 20.13 23.58 21.81
CA GLN A 39 19.22 24.60 22.31
C GLN A 39 18.63 25.40 21.15
N PHE A 40 17.34 25.19 20.89
CA PHE A 40 16.59 25.97 19.91
C PHE A 40 16.05 27.26 20.55
N ARG A 41 16.01 28.34 19.75
CA ARG A 41 15.37 29.59 20.17
C ARG A 41 13.89 29.35 20.45
N ALA A 42 13.42 29.82 21.60
CA ALA A 42 12.01 29.89 21.94
C ALA A 42 11.36 31.17 21.37
N PHE A 43 10.10 31.07 20.94
CA PHE A 43 9.34 32.18 20.35
C PHE A 43 8.15 32.58 21.22
N ALA A 44 7.80 33.87 21.16
CA ALA A 44 6.61 34.39 21.81
C ALA A 44 5.35 33.88 21.10
N LEU A 45 4.27 33.62 21.86
CA LEU A 45 3.01 33.10 21.30
C LEU A 45 2.45 34.00 20.19
N ALA A 46 2.53 35.32 20.37
CA ALA A 46 2.04 36.28 19.38
C ALA A 46 2.80 36.21 18.04
N ASP A 47 4.09 35.86 18.07
CA ASP A 47 4.90 35.73 16.87
C ASP A 47 4.56 34.43 16.12
N LEU A 48 4.38 33.34 16.85
CA LEU A 48 3.92 32.04 16.32
C LEU A 48 2.53 32.16 15.68
N GLN A 49 1.61 32.88 16.32
CA GLN A 49 0.27 33.14 15.77
C GLN A 49 0.33 33.91 14.45
N ARG A 50 1.17 34.94 14.33
CA ARG A 50 1.28 35.72 13.09
C ARG A 50 1.87 34.90 11.94
N ASP A 51 2.87 34.07 12.23
CA ASP A 51 3.46 33.17 11.24
C ASP A 51 2.48 32.06 10.83
N PHE A 52 1.71 31.52 11.77
CA PHE A 52 0.63 30.58 11.47
C PHE A 52 -0.43 31.23 10.57
N ASP A 53 -0.89 32.43 10.92
CA ASP A 53 -1.88 33.17 10.14
C ASP A 53 -1.34 33.53 8.73
N GLN A 54 -0.03 33.70 8.58
CA GLN A 54 0.61 33.87 7.26
C GLN A 54 0.50 32.59 6.42
N VAL A 55 0.83 31.43 6.97
CA VAL A 55 0.69 30.13 6.28
C VAL A 55 -0.77 29.89 5.89
N GLN A 56 -1.70 30.11 6.84
CA GLN A 56 -3.13 29.98 6.60
C GLN A 56 -3.59 30.83 5.41
N ARG A 57 -3.24 32.13 5.39
CA ARG A 57 -3.61 33.02 4.28
C ARG A 57 -3.09 32.53 2.94
N LEU A 58 -1.85 32.03 2.88
CA LEU A 58 -1.26 31.52 1.63
C LEU A 58 -1.98 30.26 1.13
N ILE A 59 -2.33 29.35 2.04
CA ILE A 59 -3.11 28.16 1.72
C ILE A 59 -4.50 28.53 1.20
N GLU A 60 -5.19 29.45 1.87
CA GLU A 60 -6.58 29.83 1.54
C GLU A 60 -6.68 30.65 0.26
N THR A 61 -5.69 31.50 -0.03
CA THR A 61 -5.79 32.50 -1.12
C THR A 61 -4.98 32.15 -2.37
N GLN A 62 -3.93 31.33 -2.26
CA GLN A 62 -3.01 31.09 -3.38
C GLN A 62 -2.82 29.60 -3.72
N HIS A 63 -2.89 28.70 -2.73
CA HIS A 63 -2.69 27.28 -2.99
C HIS A 63 -3.91 26.67 -3.72
N PRO A 64 -3.72 25.90 -4.82
CA PRO A 64 -4.84 25.32 -5.59
C PRO A 64 -5.70 24.31 -4.82
N GLN A 65 -5.10 23.64 -3.81
CA GLN A 65 -5.75 22.61 -2.99
C GLN A 65 -6.37 21.48 -3.84
N LEU A 66 -5.69 21.08 -4.93
CA LEU A 66 -6.21 20.15 -5.93
C LEU A 66 -6.65 18.79 -5.36
N TYR A 67 -5.88 18.26 -4.41
CA TYR A 67 -6.10 16.93 -3.82
C TYR A 67 -6.62 16.97 -2.39
N ALA A 68 -6.91 18.17 -1.88
CA ALA A 68 -7.25 18.37 -0.48
C ALA A 68 -8.76 18.27 -0.29
N ASP A 69 -9.17 17.63 0.81
CA ASP A 69 -10.49 17.91 1.39
C ASP A 69 -10.41 19.27 2.09
N ARG A 70 -11.06 20.28 1.49
CA ARG A 70 -11.05 21.66 1.98
C ARG A 70 -11.63 21.77 3.39
N ALA A 71 -12.63 20.95 3.74
CA ALA A 71 -13.20 20.96 5.09
C ALA A 71 -12.19 20.38 6.09
N ALA A 72 -11.50 19.30 5.74
CA ALA A 72 -10.45 18.72 6.58
C ALA A 72 -9.24 19.66 6.74
N VAL A 73 -8.85 20.40 5.68
CA VAL A 73 -7.81 21.44 5.77
C VAL A 73 -8.24 22.56 6.72
N GLN A 74 -9.48 23.05 6.59
CA GLN A 74 -10.01 24.10 7.46
C GLN A 74 -10.05 23.64 8.92
N GLN A 75 -10.48 22.40 9.16
CA GLN A 75 -10.51 21.83 10.50
C GLN A 75 -9.10 21.72 11.09
N ALA A 76 -8.12 21.23 10.31
CA ALA A 76 -6.73 21.17 10.75
C ALA A 76 -6.15 22.55 11.04
N LEU A 77 -6.49 23.59 10.27
CA LEU A 77 -6.09 24.97 10.55
C LEU A 77 -6.64 25.45 11.90
N VAL A 78 -7.87 25.09 12.26
CA VAL A 78 -8.46 25.45 13.56
C VAL A 78 -7.80 24.67 14.70
N ASP A 79 -7.69 23.35 14.54
CA ASP A 79 -7.19 22.45 15.58
C ASP A 79 -5.71 22.73 15.90
N GLU A 80 -4.85 22.80 14.89
CA GLU A 80 -3.42 23.01 15.09
C GLU A 80 -3.12 24.41 15.64
N ARG A 81 -3.91 25.43 15.26
CA ARG A 81 -3.76 26.79 15.81
C ARG A 81 -4.03 26.83 17.31
N ALA A 82 -4.93 26.00 17.82
CA ALA A 82 -5.25 25.91 19.25
C ALA A 82 -4.10 25.31 20.09
N HIS A 83 -3.16 24.60 19.45
CA HIS A 83 -2.01 24.01 20.13
C HIS A 83 -0.81 24.96 20.27
N LEU A 84 -0.86 26.16 19.69
CA LEU A 84 0.17 27.18 19.85
C LEU A 84 0.31 27.61 21.32
N ARG A 85 1.54 27.64 21.83
CA ARG A 85 1.84 28.05 23.21
C ARG A 85 3.08 28.93 23.30
N GLU A 86 3.16 29.70 24.37
CA GLU A 86 4.35 30.50 24.69
C GLU A 86 5.59 29.61 24.81
N GLY A 87 6.70 30.05 24.22
CA GLY A 87 7.98 29.39 24.35
C GLY A 87 8.20 28.19 23.42
N MET A 88 7.31 27.92 22.46
CA MET A 88 7.60 26.91 21.42
C MET A 88 8.87 27.28 20.67
N ASN A 89 9.68 26.28 20.37
CA ASN A 89 10.82 26.43 19.47
C ASN A 89 10.44 26.13 18.01
N GLU A 90 11.39 26.32 17.10
CA GLU A 90 11.15 26.16 15.66
C GLU A 90 10.76 24.73 15.26
N LEU A 91 11.34 23.68 15.88
CA LEU A 91 10.98 22.29 15.59
C LEU A 91 9.56 21.97 16.05
N GLU A 92 9.15 22.46 17.21
CA GLU A 92 7.78 22.29 17.70
C GLU A 92 6.77 22.98 16.77
N PHE A 93 7.09 24.20 16.30
CA PHE A 93 6.26 24.92 15.35
C PHE A 93 6.23 24.26 13.96
N TYR A 94 7.37 23.74 13.49
CA TYR A 94 7.46 22.95 12.25
C TYR A 94 6.52 21.74 12.30
N ARG A 95 6.57 20.96 13.39
CA ARG A 95 5.75 19.75 13.56
C ARG A 95 4.26 20.07 13.60
N LEU A 96 3.88 21.19 14.23
CA LEU A 96 2.50 21.67 14.25
C LEU A 96 2.03 22.08 12.85
N LEU A 97 2.81 22.87 12.11
CA LEU A 97 2.47 23.25 10.73
C LEU A 97 2.43 22.04 9.78
N ALA A 98 3.26 21.02 10.02
CA ALA A 98 3.23 19.78 9.24
C ALA A 98 1.86 19.06 9.36
N GLY A 99 1.19 19.19 10.52
CA GLY A 99 -0.17 18.70 10.75
C GLY A 99 -1.21 19.30 9.80
N VAL A 100 -1.04 20.56 9.41
CA VAL A 100 -1.84 21.25 8.39
C VAL A 100 -1.38 20.88 6.98
N VAL A 101 -0.09 21.02 6.69
CA VAL A 101 0.46 20.85 5.33
C VAL A 101 0.19 19.46 4.76
N ARG A 102 0.22 18.42 5.59
CA ARG A 102 -0.13 17.06 5.14
C ARG A 102 -1.56 16.93 4.61
N ARG A 103 -2.51 17.73 5.12
CA ARG A 103 -3.93 17.69 4.69
C ARG A 103 -4.14 18.28 3.29
N LEU A 104 -3.15 19.01 2.78
CA LEU A 104 -3.18 19.53 1.41
C LEU A 104 -3.02 18.41 0.37
N ASN A 105 -2.49 17.24 0.77
CA ASN A 105 -2.19 16.11 -0.11
C ASN A 105 -1.46 16.56 -1.38
N CYS A 106 -0.48 17.44 -1.21
CA CYS A 106 0.24 18.11 -2.30
C CYS A 106 1.73 17.79 -2.20
N GLY A 107 2.25 17.00 -3.14
CA GLY A 107 3.66 16.59 -3.16
C GLY A 107 4.64 17.71 -3.52
N HIS A 108 4.12 18.88 -3.91
CA HIS A 108 4.88 20.08 -4.24
C HIS A 108 4.79 21.18 -3.16
N THR A 109 4.15 20.88 -2.03
CA THR A 109 4.10 21.78 -0.86
C THR A 109 4.87 21.16 0.29
N ALA A 110 5.77 21.95 0.87
CA ALA A 110 6.71 21.48 1.89
C ALA A 110 7.09 22.59 2.88
N LEU A 111 7.47 22.16 4.08
CA LEU A 111 8.08 23.01 5.11
C LEU A 111 9.57 22.70 5.16
N SER A 112 10.38 23.71 5.47
CA SER A 112 11.79 23.56 5.77
C SER A 112 12.17 24.46 6.92
N LEU A 113 13.10 24.01 7.77
CA LEU A 113 13.63 24.83 8.85
C LEU A 113 14.30 26.10 8.31
N SER A 114 14.43 27.11 9.14
CA SER A 114 15.19 28.34 8.87
C SER A 114 16.62 27.99 8.53
N SER A 115 17.27 28.78 7.66
CA SER A 115 18.65 28.52 7.24
C SER A 115 19.61 28.43 8.44
N SER A 116 19.37 29.19 9.51
CA SER A 116 20.18 29.15 10.73
C SER A 116 20.02 27.85 11.50
N THR A 117 18.78 27.39 11.70
CA THR A 117 18.49 26.16 12.44
C THR A 117 18.93 24.95 11.64
N ASP A 118 18.70 24.96 10.33
CA ASP A 118 19.16 23.92 9.40
C ASP A 118 20.68 23.78 9.46
N THR A 119 21.44 24.88 9.35
CA THR A 119 22.90 24.88 9.47
C THR A 119 23.38 24.35 10.82
N THR A 120 22.73 24.77 11.91
CA THR A 120 23.09 24.33 13.28
C THR A 120 22.82 22.84 13.44
N LEU A 121 21.66 22.38 12.98
CA LEU A 121 21.24 20.98 13.06
C LEU A 121 22.13 20.10 12.20
N HIS A 122 22.50 20.51 10.98
CA HIS A 122 23.50 19.82 10.16
C HIS A 122 24.86 19.68 10.86
N ALA A 123 25.33 20.71 11.57
CA ALA A 123 26.60 20.67 12.29
C ALA A 123 26.56 19.80 13.57
N GLN A 124 25.42 19.75 14.26
CA GLN A 124 25.30 19.17 15.60
C GLN A 124 24.59 17.81 15.62
N ARG A 125 23.75 17.50 14.62
CA ARG A 125 22.96 16.28 14.62
C ARG A 125 23.81 15.03 14.69
N ARG A 126 23.23 14.01 15.28
CA ARG A 126 23.74 12.65 15.32
C ARG A 126 22.69 11.76 14.70
N LEU A 127 23.03 11.14 13.58
CA LEU A 127 22.14 10.31 12.80
C LEU A 127 22.31 8.85 13.19
N LEU A 128 21.24 8.06 13.04
CA LEU A 128 21.28 6.62 13.19
C LEU A 128 22.37 6.05 12.24
N PRO A 129 23.36 5.28 12.73
CA PRO A 129 24.49 4.84 11.93
C PRO A 129 24.17 3.64 11.01
N LEU A 130 22.92 3.55 10.55
CA LEU A 130 22.38 2.51 9.69
C LEU A 130 21.56 3.16 8.56
N ALA A 131 21.66 2.62 7.35
CA ALA A 131 20.72 2.93 6.27
C ALA A 131 19.63 1.85 6.28
N ALA A 132 18.39 2.26 6.54
CA ALA A 132 17.25 1.37 6.61
C ALA A 132 16.18 1.72 5.58
N LYS A 133 15.48 0.70 5.07
CA LYS A 133 14.35 0.85 4.13
C LYS A 133 13.14 0.08 4.66
N SER A 134 11.96 0.66 4.52
CA SER A 134 10.68 -0.02 4.68
C SER A 134 10.36 -0.78 3.40
N ILE A 135 10.34 -2.11 3.48
CA ILE A 135 10.11 -3.05 2.36
C ILE A 135 9.17 -4.15 2.88
N ASP A 136 8.05 -4.40 2.19
CA ASP A 136 7.03 -5.39 2.60
C ASP A 136 6.55 -5.22 4.05
N GLY A 137 6.37 -3.96 4.49
CA GLY A 137 5.97 -3.63 5.86
C GLY A 137 7.04 -3.84 6.93
N ARG A 138 8.28 -4.19 6.55
CA ARG A 138 9.41 -4.43 7.46
C ARG A 138 10.48 -3.35 7.30
N LEU A 139 11.07 -2.91 8.40
CA LEU A 139 12.19 -1.97 8.40
C LEU A 139 13.52 -2.73 8.36
N LEU A 140 14.19 -2.74 7.23
CA LEU A 140 15.37 -3.57 6.99
C LEU A 140 16.64 -2.73 6.89
N VAL A 141 17.72 -3.22 7.49
CA VAL A 141 19.07 -2.63 7.34
C VAL A 141 19.63 -3.00 5.97
N ILE A 142 19.85 -2.00 5.12
CA ILE A 142 20.40 -2.20 3.77
C ILE A 142 21.91 -1.91 3.74
N ARG A 143 22.39 -0.98 4.58
CA ARG A 143 23.82 -0.73 4.80
C ARG A 143 24.10 -0.35 6.26
N ALA A 144 25.28 -0.69 6.71
CA ALA A 144 25.80 -0.36 8.04
C ALA A 144 27.26 0.10 7.92
N LEU A 145 27.72 0.97 8.82
CA LEU A 145 29.14 1.36 8.86
C LEU A 145 30.01 0.16 9.28
N PRO A 146 31.25 0.06 8.79
CA PRO A 146 32.17 -1.01 9.18
C PRO A 146 32.32 -1.13 10.71
N GLY A 147 32.27 -2.37 11.23
CA GLY A 147 32.47 -2.65 12.65
C GLY A 147 31.23 -2.49 13.54
N LEU A 148 30.06 -2.15 12.99
CA LEU A 148 28.80 -2.20 13.74
C LEU A 148 28.32 -3.63 13.95
N ALA A 149 27.70 -3.88 15.11
CA ALA A 149 27.20 -5.20 15.49
C ALA A 149 25.91 -5.62 14.75
N VAL A 150 25.21 -4.68 14.10
CA VAL A 150 23.96 -4.95 13.38
C VAL A 150 24.28 -5.38 11.94
N PRO A 151 23.93 -6.61 11.52
CA PRO A 151 24.24 -7.09 10.18
C PRO A 151 23.32 -6.46 9.10
N VAL A 152 23.82 -6.35 7.87
CA VAL A 152 22.98 -6.04 6.70
C VAL A 152 21.94 -7.16 6.52
N GLY A 153 20.70 -6.79 6.23
CA GLY A 153 19.54 -7.67 6.16
C GLY A 153 18.80 -7.84 7.49
N ALA A 154 19.34 -7.33 8.61
CA ALA A 154 18.63 -7.33 9.88
C ALA A 154 17.30 -6.57 9.79
N GLU A 155 16.28 -7.11 10.44
CA GLU A 155 14.97 -6.47 10.55
C GLU A 155 14.90 -5.69 11.86
N ILE A 156 14.86 -4.38 11.79
CA ILE A 156 14.68 -3.51 12.96
C ILE A 156 13.22 -3.64 13.41
N THR A 157 13.03 -4.06 14.66
CA THR A 157 11.70 -4.18 15.28
C THR A 157 11.42 -3.04 16.27
N ALA A 158 12.46 -2.39 16.81
CA ALA A 158 12.32 -1.18 17.61
C ALA A 158 13.57 -0.28 17.53
N ILE A 159 13.34 1.04 17.66
CA ILE A 159 14.37 2.07 17.81
C ILE A 159 13.98 2.91 19.04
N ASN A 160 14.89 2.98 20.01
CA ASN A 160 14.65 3.57 21.32
C ASN A 160 13.40 2.94 21.99
N SER A 161 12.45 3.77 22.43
CA SER A 161 11.19 3.31 23.04
C SER A 161 10.07 3.06 22.03
N HIS A 162 10.34 3.15 20.72
CA HIS A 162 9.32 3.05 19.66
C HIS A 162 9.47 1.78 18.84
N THR A 163 8.34 1.12 18.54
CA THR A 163 8.33 0.01 17.57
C THR A 163 8.63 0.53 16.17
N ALA A 164 9.26 -0.29 15.33
CA ALA A 164 9.59 0.08 13.95
C ALA A 164 8.34 0.47 13.15
N THR A 165 7.22 -0.23 13.35
CA THR A 165 5.92 0.11 12.73
C THR A 165 5.45 1.51 13.12
N ALA A 166 5.53 1.87 14.41
CA ALA A 166 5.13 3.19 14.88
C ALA A 166 6.05 4.29 14.30
N VAL A 167 7.36 4.02 14.25
CA VAL A 167 8.33 4.93 13.63
C VAL A 167 7.99 5.14 12.15
N VAL A 168 7.84 4.07 11.36
CA VAL A 168 7.53 4.16 9.93
C VAL A 168 6.22 4.92 9.70
N GLN A 169 5.17 4.62 10.47
CA GLN A 169 3.89 5.31 10.35
C GLN A 169 4.02 6.82 10.64
N GLN A 170 4.70 7.19 11.72
CA GLN A 170 4.94 8.58 12.07
C GLN A 170 5.73 9.33 10.99
N LEU A 171 6.71 8.66 10.35
CA LEU A 171 7.44 9.24 9.22
C LEU A 171 6.55 9.42 7.98
N LEU A 172 5.73 8.41 7.63
CA LEU A 172 4.79 8.49 6.49
C LEU A 172 3.73 9.59 6.70
N ASP A 173 3.29 9.81 7.94
CA ASP A 173 2.34 10.84 8.31
C ASP A 173 2.92 12.26 8.18
N GLY A 174 4.23 12.40 8.36
CA GLY A 174 4.96 13.66 8.18
C GLY A 174 5.35 13.97 6.73
N LEU A 175 5.18 13.03 5.81
CA LEU A 175 5.53 13.19 4.39
C LEU A 175 4.32 13.59 3.54
N THR A 176 4.56 14.46 2.55
CA THR A 176 3.58 14.86 1.54
C THR A 176 3.74 14.06 0.25
N ALA A 177 2.62 13.90 -0.48
CA ALA A 177 2.54 13.32 -1.80
C ALA A 177 1.32 13.93 -2.52
N ASP A 178 1.23 13.79 -3.85
CA ASP A 178 -0.01 14.12 -4.55
C ASP A 178 -1.06 13.05 -4.19
N GLY A 179 -2.19 13.48 -3.62
CA GLY A 179 -3.20 12.57 -3.08
C GLY A 179 -2.68 11.71 -1.91
N ALA A 180 -3.15 10.47 -1.84
CA ALA A 180 -2.76 9.49 -0.82
C ALA A 180 -1.65 8.54 -1.29
N ASN A 181 -0.82 8.95 -2.26
CA ASN A 181 0.17 8.10 -2.92
C ASN A 181 1.24 7.57 -1.94
N LEU A 182 1.09 6.31 -1.52
CA LEU A 182 1.97 5.66 -0.56
C LEU A 182 3.35 5.37 -1.15
N THR A 183 3.44 4.96 -2.41
CA THR A 183 4.71 4.62 -3.07
C THR A 183 5.64 5.85 -3.11
N ARG A 184 5.10 7.05 -3.33
CA ARG A 184 5.87 8.31 -3.24
C ARG A 184 6.42 8.57 -1.85
N LYS A 185 5.58 8.36 -0.82
CA LYS A 185 5.99 8.54 0.58
C LYS A 185 7.06 7.52 0.95
N LEU A 186 6.88 6.25 0.58
CA LEU A 186 7.87 5.19 0.80
C LEU A 186 9.19 5.47 0.08
N HIS A 187 9.15 5.93 -1.18
CA HIS A 187 10.36 6.35 -1.91
C HIS A 187 11.13 7.44 -1.15
N SER A 188 10.41 8.44 -0.64
CA SER A 188 11.01 9.55 0.12
C SER A 188 11.57 9.09 1.47
N LEU A 189 10.80 8.27 2.21
CA LEU A 189 11.20 7.65 3.47
C LEU A 189 12.45 6.81 3.29
N ASN A 190 12.47 5.91 2.31
CA ASN A 190 13.57 4.98 2.07
C ASN A 190 14.87 5.65 1.64
N ARG A 191 14.81 6.88 1.10
CA ARG A 191 16.00 7.68 0.79
C ARG A 191 16.54 8.47 1.98
N GLN A 192 15.67 8.86 2.91
CA GLN A 192 15.98 9.86 3.94
C GLN A 192 15.64 9.40 5.35
N PHE A 193 15.57 8.09 5.60
CA PHE A 193 15.05 7.51 6.85
C PHE A 193 15.73 8.13 8.09
N ALA A 194 17.07 8.17 8.12
CA ALA A 194 17.79 8.68 9.30
C ALA A 194 17.58 10.19 9.53
N GLN A 195 17.52 10.98 8.46
CA GLN A 195 17.25 12.42 8.54
C GLN A 195 15.81 12.69 8.99
N LEU A 196 14.84 11.96 8.44
CA LEU A 196 13.44 12.08 8.79
C LEU A 196 13.18 11.61 10.22
N TYR A 197 13.82 10.53 10.66
CA TYR A 197 13.80 10.08 12.05
C TYR A 197 14.29 11.19 12.99
N HIS A 198 15.42 11.82 12.68
CA HIS A 198 15.93 12.93 13.48
C HIS A 198 14.98 14.14 13.51
N LEU A 199 14.37 14.47 12.38
CA LEU A 199 13.47 15.63 12.25
C LEU A 199 12.12 15.41 12.95
N LEU A 200 11.52 14.24 12.77
CA LEU A 200 10.12 13.99 13.10
C LEU A 200 9.92 13.10 14.34
N VAL A 201 10.92 12.31 14.74
CA VAL A 201 10.78 11.31 15.81
C VAL A 201 11.64 11.68 17.02
N ASP A 202 12.96 11.67 16.89
CA ASP A 202 13.87 11.75 18.05
C ASP A 202 15.24 12.34 17.66
N THR A 203 15.76 13.27 18.47
CA THR A 203 17.05 13.95 18.26
C THR A 203 18.21 13.38 19.09
N SER A 204 18.03 12.19 19.66
CA SER A 204 19.03 11.48 20.48
C SER A 204 20.39 11.29 19.78
N SER A 205 21.45 11.30 20.58
CA SER A 205 22.82 11.02 20.13
C SER A 205 23.24 9.56 20.31
N GLU A 206 22.42 8.75 20.96
CA GLU A 206 22.59 7.32 21.18
C GLU A 206 21.26 6.62 20.88
N PHE A 207 21.32 5.43 20.26
CA PHE A 207 20.14 4.69 19.80
C PHE A 207 20.13 3.26 20.33
N SER A 208 19.05 2.87 21.02
CA SER A 208 18.80 1.48 21.40
C SER A 208 18.04 0.77 20.27
N ILE A 209 18.69 -0.15 19.56
CA ILE A 209 18.12 -0.88 18.42
C ILE A 209 17.79 -2.30 18.84
N THR A 210 16.54 -2.71 18.64
CA THR A 210 16.14 -4.12 18.69
C THR A 210 15.91 -4.60 17.28
N TYR A 211 16.51 -5.74 16.93
CA TYR A 211 16.44 -6.31 15.59
C TYR A 211 16.40 -7.84 15.60
N LEU A 212 15.85 -8.41 14.52
CA LEU A 212 15.93 -9.84 14.23
C LEU A 212 17.11 -10.10 13.30
N ASP A 213 17.95 -11.06 13.68
CA ASP A 213 19.08 -11.50 12.86
C ASP A 213 18.57 -12.11 11.54
N PRO A 214 19.18 -11.77 10.39
CA PRO A 214 18.67 -12.20 9.07
C PRO A 214 18.73 -13.71 8.86
N GLN A 215 19.64 -14.44 9.52
CA GLN A 215 19.81 -15.88 9.32
C GLN A 215 19.08 -16.70 10.38
N THR A 216 19.27 -16.35 11.65
CA THR A 216 18.77 -17.12 12.79
C THR A 216 17.39 -16.69 13.24
N ARG A 217 16.95 -15.48 12.84
CA ARG A 217 15.69 -14.85 13.27
C ARG A 217 15.58 -14.64 14.78
N LEU A 218 16.70 -14.72 15.49
CA LEU A 218 16.77 -14.41 16.92
C LEU A 218 16.74 -12.89 17.14
N SER A 219 16.11 -12.48 18.23
CA SER A 219 16.05 -11.09 18.65
C SER A 219 17.33 -10.67 19.37
N HIS A 220 17.89 -9.54 18.96
CA HIS A 220 19.05 -8.92 19.57
C HIS A 220 18.75 -7.45 19.90
N SER A 221 19.40 -6.93 20.95
CA SER A 221 19.37 -5.50 21.28
C SER A 221 20.79 -4.97 21.37
N VAL A 222 21.01 -3.77 20.82
CA VAL A 222 22.31 -3.10 20.84
C VAL A 222 22.13 -1.60 20.98
N THR A 223 23.05 -0.96 21.70
CA THR A 223 23.14 0.49 21.80
C THR A 223 24.19 1.00 20.81
N LEU A 224 23.79 1.93 19.94
CA LEU A 224 24.64 2.52 18.90
C LEU A 224 24.83 4.01 19.14
N ASN A 225 26.07 4.49 19.09
CA ASN A 225 26.34 5.92 19.05
C ASN A 225 25.92 6.47 17.68
N GLY A 226 25.20 7.59 17.70
CA GLY A 226 24.88 8.34 16.50
C GLY A 226 26.11 8.94 15.87
N VAL A 227 26.10 9.04 14.54
CA VAL A 227 27.24 9.52 13.75
C VAL A 227 26.99 10.91 13.18
N SER A 228 28.05 11.62 12.83
CA SER A 228 27.92 12.88 12.13
C SER A 228 27.26 12.65 10.76
N GLU A 229 26.66 13.69 10.20
CA GLU A 229 26.12 13.59 8.84
C GLU A 229 27.18 13.28 7.79
N THR A 230 28.39 13.81 7.96
CA THR A 230 29.52 13.50 7.09
C THR A 230 29.80 12.01 7.07
N ASP A 231 29.79 11.35 8.23
CA ASP A 231 30.01 9.90 8.33
C ASP A 231 28.80 9.12 7.79
N TRP A 232 27.59 9.58 8.06
CA TRP A 232 26.37 8.96 7.55
C TRP A 232 26.30 8.99 6.02
N ASN A 233 26.79 10.07 5.40
CA ASN A 233 26.82 10.21 3.94
C ASN A 233 27.63 9.11 3.24
N ALA A 234 28.52 8.40 3.95
CA ALA A 234 29.20 7.21 3.43
C ALA A 234 28.27 5.98 3.28
N LEU A 235 27.14 5.95 3.98
CA LEU A 235 26.11 4.90 3.85
C LEU A 235 25.08 5.20 2.77
N ARG A 236 24.85 6.49 2.50
CA ARG A 236 23.88 6.94 1.50
C ARG A 236 24.20 6.31 0.14
N ASP A 237 23.17 5.95 -0.62
CA ASP A 237 23.36 5.68 -2.05
C ASP A 237 24.14 6.85 -2.69
N PRO A 238 25.17 6.58 -3.51
CA PRO A 238 25.95 7.65 -4.10
C PRO A 238 25.02 8.65 -4.79
N GLU A 239 24.93 9.88 -4.27
CA GLU A 239 24.31 10.94 -5.04
C GLU A 239 25.25 11.22 -6.21
N PRO A 240 24.71 11.32 -7.43
CA PRO A 240 25.52 11.59 -8.59
C PRO A 240 26.19 12.98 -8.53
N ALA A 241 27.31 13.10 -9.23
CA ALA A 241 28.15 14.28 -9.28
C ALA A 241 27.47 15.42 -10.07
N GLY A 242 26.65 16.23 -9.40
CA GLY A 242 26.24 17.56 -9.86
C GLY A 242 25.28 17.61 -11.06
N ALA A 243 25.10 18.81 -11.60
CA ALA A 243 24.11 19.17 -12.65
C ALA A 243 24.35 18.54 -14.04
N ASP A 244 25.30 17.59 -14.14
CA ASP A 244 25.77 17.01 -15.41
C ASP A 244 25.35 15.53 -15.59
N ASP A 245 24.78 14.90 -14.56
CA ASP A 245 24.35 13.50 -14.67
C ASP A 245 22.96 13.40 -15.33
N LEU A 246 22.95 13.17 -16.65
CA LEU A 246 21.76 12.96 -17.48
C LEU A 246 21.13 11.58 -17.29
N GLY A 247 21.86 10.63 -16.69
CA GLY A 247 21.56 9.20 -16.66
C GLY A 247 22.61 8.38 -17.44
N SER A 248 22.21 7.20 -17.92
CA SER A 248 23.12 6.27 -18.59
C SER A 248 22.46 5.53 -19.74
N SER A 249 23.28 4.94 -20.61
CA SER A 249 22.82 4.05 -21.67
C SER A 249 23.60 2.74 -21.66
N GLU A 250 22.90 1.64 -21.89
CA GLU A 250 23.47 0.31 -22.06
C GLU A 250 22.98 -0.30 -23.37
N PHE A 251 23.87 -1.01 -24.08
CA PHE A 251 23.53 -1.64 -25.35
C PHE A 251 23.92 -3.11 -25.33
N ALA A 252 22.92 -3.98 -25.40
CA ALA A 252 23.08 -5.40 -25.64
C ALA A 252 22.79 -5.74 -27.11
N SER A 253 22.97 -7.00 -27.50
CA SER A 253 22.70 -7.45 -28.88
C SER A 253 21.20 -7.41 -29.24
N ASP A 254 20.33 -7.56 -28.26
CA ASP A 254 18.89 -7.77 -28.41
C ASP A 254 18.03 -6.67 -27.79
N HIS A 255 18.61 -5.77 -26.98
CA HIS A 255 17.93 -4.62 -26.38
C HIS A 255 18.90 -3.49 -26.05
N ALA A 256 18.37 -2.29 -25.84
CA ALA A 256 19.09 -1.16 -25.26
C ALA A 256 18.36 -0.67 -24.01
N VAL A 257 19.10 -0.12 -23.04
CA VAL A 257 18.55 0.49 -21.82
C VAL A 257 18.91 1.96 -21.84
N LEU A 258 17.90 2.82 -21.66
CA LEU A 258 18.06 4.24 -21.42
C LEU A 258 17.58 4.54 -20.00
N PHE A 259 18.51 4.85 -19.10
CA PHE A 259 18.17 5.38 -17.80
C PHE A 259 18.16 6.91 -17.87
N VAL A 260 17.02 7.52 -17.58
CA VAL A 260 16.87 8.98 -17.54
C VAL A 260 16.74 9.42 -16.10
N ARG A 261 17.79 10.06 -15.59
CA ARG A 261 17.88 10.41 -14.17
C ARG A 261 16.88 11.47 -13.73
N THR A 262 16.77 12.55 -14.51
CA THR A 262 15.92 13.71 -14.20
C THR A 262 15.54 14.44 -15.47
N PHE A 263 14.49 15.26 -15.40
CA PHE A 263 14.16 16.26 -16.42
C PHE A 263 14.56 17.68 -16.01
N ASN A 264 15.28 17.88 -14.90
CA ASN A 264 15.55 19.19 -14.29
C ASN A 264 16.62 20.02 -15.02
N TYR A 265 16.40 20.32 -16.31
CA TYR A 265 17.27 21.12 -17.16
C TYR A 265 16.48 22.27 -17.78
N TYR A 266 16.44 23.41 -17.09
CA TYR A 266 15.62 24.57 -17.48
C TYR A 266 16.31 25.59 -18.38
N ASP A 267 17.64 25.53 -18.49
CA ASP A 267 18.43 26.46 -19.29
C ASP A 267 18.78 25.89 -20.67
N ALA A 268 19.15 26.78 -21.61
CA ALA A 268 19.46 26.39 -22.98
C ALA A 268 20.65 25.41 -23.07
N ALA A 269 21.63 25.55 -22.18
CA ALA A 269 22.76 24.63 -22.10
C ALA A 269 22.32 23.23 -21.63
N GLY A 270 21.45 23.16 -20.63
CA GLY A 270 20.80 21.95 -20.16
C GLY A 270 19.98 21.27 -21.26
N HIS A 271 19.13 22.02 -21.97
CA HIS A 271 18.39 21.51 -23.13
C HIS A 271 19.31 20.92 -24.19
N THR A 272 20.36 21.65 -24.58
CA THR A 272 21.33 21.19 -25.58
C THR A 272 21.94 19.85 -25.18
N ARG A 273 22.34 19.69 -23.91
CA ARG A 273 22.94 18.46 -23.39
C ARG A 273 21.93 17.31 -23.30
N PHE A 274 20.74 17.58 -22.79
CA PHE A 274 19.69 16.57 -22.66
C PHE A 274 19.21 16.07 -24.03
N PHE A 275 18.96 16.97 -24.97
CA PHE A 275 18.54 16.61 -26.33
C PHE A 275 19.62 15.79 -27.04
N ALA A 276 20.89 16.20 -26.93
CA ALA A 276 22.01 15.42 -27.47
C ALA A 276 22.12 14.03 -26.84
N PHE A 277 21.87 13.88 -25.54
CA PHE A 277 21.86 12.57 -24.87
C PHE A 277 20.76 11.65 -25.41
N ILE A 278 19.53 12.16 -25.54
CA ILE A 278 18.41 11.41 -26.11
C ILE A 278 18.67 11.05 -27.58
N ASP A 279 19.16 11.99 -28.38
CA ASP A 279 19.46 11.76 -29.79
C ASP A 279 20.57 10.73 -29.98
N ASN A 280 21.67 10.85 -29.22
CA ASN A 280 22.77 9.89 -29.28
C ASN A 280 22.30 8.47 -28.95
N PHE A 281 21.44 8.30 -27.93
CA PHE A 281 20.88 6.99 -27.60
C PHE A 281 20.07 6.40 -28.76
N PHE A 282 19.10 7.13 -29.30
CA PHE A 282 18.23 6.60 -30.35
C PHE A 282 18.92 6.50 -31.72
N ASN A 283 19.95 7.32 -31.98
CA ASN A 283 20.81 7.16 -33.15
C ASN A 283 21.59 5.84 -33.08
N GLU A 284 22.10 5.48 -31.90
CA GLU A 284 22.79 4.21 -31.68
C GLU A 284 21.84 3.02 -31.78
N VAL A 285 20.62 3.13 -31.21
CA VAL A 285 19.54 2.12 -31.38
C VAL A 285 19.25 1.88 -32.86
N ALA A 286 19.12 2.94 -33.66
CA ALA A 286 18.89 2.85 -35.09
C ALA A 286 20.10 2.25 -35.84
N ALA A 287 21.32 2.70 -35.54
CA ALA A 287 22.55 2.20 -36.17
C ALA A 287 22.77 0.71 -35.91
N ARG A 288 22.47 0.24 -34.70
CA ARG A 288 22.53 -1.18 -34.30
C ARG A 288 21.29 -1.98 -34.67
N ARG A 289 20.25 -1.34 -35.21
CA ARG A 289 18.95 -1.94 -35.55
C ARG A 289 18.26 -2.63 -34.37
N ILE A 290 18.46 -2.12 -33.16
CA ILE A 290 17.87 -2.66 -31.94
C ILE A 290 16.35 -2.42 -31.96
N GLN A 291 15.57 -3.48 -31.73
CA GLN A 291 14.10 -3.45 -31.76
C GLN A 291 13.47 -3.29 -30.37
N ASN A 292 14.27 -3.33 -29.31
CA ASN A 292 13.81 -3.41 -27.93
C ASN A 292 14.50 -2.34 -27.08
N VAL A 293 13.73 -1.46 -26.45
CA VAL A 293 14.24 -0.42 -25.57
C VAL A 293 13.61 -0.56 -24.18
N ILE A 294 14.44 -0.55 -23.15
CA ILE A 294 14.03 -0.37 -21.76
C ILE A 294 14.29 1.09 -21.40
N LEU A 295 13.24 1.84 -21.09
CA LEU A 295 13.32 3.19 -20.55
C LEU A 295 13.19 3.13 -19.03
N ASP A 296 14.27 3.35 -18.31
CA ASP A 296 14.28 3.36 -16.85
C ASP A 296 14.07 4.79 -16.34
N LEU A 297 12.92 5.02 -15.70
CA LEU A 297 12.53 6.29 -15.09
C LEU A 297 12.51 6.22 -13.55
N ARG A 298 12.90 5.10 -12.95
CA ARG A 298 12.87 4.92 -11.50
C ARG A 298 13.73 5.99 -10.82
N GLY A 299 13.19 6.61 -9.78
CA GLY A 299 13.82 7.72 -9.07
C GLY A 299 13.76 9.08 -9.76
N ASN A 300 13.22 9.18 -10.98
CA ASN A 300 13.16 10.45 -11.71
C ASN A 300 12.04 11.37 -11.21
N GLY A 301 12.40 12.32 -10.34
CA GLY A 301 11.47 13.27 -9.72
C GLY A 301 10.84 14.33 -10.62
N GLY A 302 11.16 14.37 -11.92
CA GLY A 302 10.63 15.34 -12.88
C GLY A 302 11.59 16.48 -13.19
N GLY A 303 11.04 17.66 -13.50
CA GLY A 303 11.80 18.83 -13.96
C GLY A 303 11.11 19.59 -15.10
N ASP A 304 11.88 20.04 -16.08
CA ASP A 304 11.40 20.84 -17.21
C ASP A 304 10.54 20.00 -18.20
N PRO A 305 9.27 20.38 -18.45
CA PRO A 305 8.42 19.75 -19.45
C PRO A 305 9.00 19.69 -20.87
N TYR A 306 9.91 20.59 -21.25
CA TYR A 306 10.57 20.53 -22.56
C TYR A 306 11.47 19.29 -22.72
N CYS A 307 12.09 18.82 -21.64
CA CYS A 307 12.88 17.59 -21.67
C CYS A 307 11.98 16.36 -21.83
N GLY A 308 10.87 16.30 -21.08
CA GLY A 308 9.88 15.23 -21.20
C GLY A 308 9.21 15.18 -22.57
N SER A 309 8.84 16.34 -23.13
CA SER A 309 8.19 16.43 -24.45
C SER A 309 9.15 16.12 -25.60
N TYR A 310 10.44 16.43 -25.46
CA TYR A 310 11.46 16.05 -26.43
C TYR A 310 11.63 14.53 -26.51
N LEU A 311 11.74 13.85 -25.36
CA LEU A 311 11.76 12.39 -25.32
C LEU A 311 10.46 11.79 -25.87
N PHE A 312 9.30 12.39 -25.57
CA PHE A 312 8.00 11.95 -26.06
C PHE A 312 7.94 11.94 -27.59
N GLN A 313 8.50 12.95 -28.27
CA GLN A 313 8.57 13.00 -29.74
C GLN A 313 9.37 11.84 -30.35
N ARG A 314 10.32 11.23 -29.61
CA ARG A 314 11.05 10.04 -30.07
C ARG A 314 10.24 8.76 -29.97
N LEU A 315 9.10 8.76 -29.26
CA LEU A 315 8.33 7.55 -28.92
C LEU A 315 6.92 7.52 -29.53
N ILE A 316 6.44 8.62 -30.11
CA ILE A 316 5.11 8.72 -30.71
C ILE A 316 5.14 8.41 -32.21
N ASP A 317 4.04 7.83 -32.71
CA ASP A 317 3.83 7.45 -34.12
C ASP A 317 3.02 8.48 -34.92
N ARG A 318 2.35 9.40 -34.22
CA ARG A 318 1.50 10.45 -34.79
C ARG A 318 1.51 11.69 -33.89
N ALA A 319 1.01 12.82 -34.41
CA ALA A 319 0.99 14.06 -33.66
C ALA A 319 0.11 13.97 -32.40
N ARG A 320 0.62 14.41 -31.25
CA ARG A 320 -0.07 14.36 -29.94
C ARG A 320 0.26 15.59 -29.10
N SER A 321 -0.73 16.18 -28.44
CA SER A 321 -0.51 17.29 -27.50
C SER A 321 0.09 16.77 -26.19
N TYR A 322 0.96 17.54 -25.55
CA TYR A 322 1.54 17.17 -24.26
C TYR A 322 0.64 17.67 -23.11
N PHE A 323 0.30 18.96 -23.12
CA PHE A 323 -0.58 19.57 -22.12
C PHE A 323 -2.01 19.77 -22.63
N ALA A 324 -2.98 19.66 -21.72
CA ALA A 324 -4.36 20.01 -21.98
C ALA A 324 -4.49 21.51 -22.33
N SER A 325 -5.53 21.87 -23.08
CA SER A 325 -5.80 23.25 -23.47
C SER A 325 -5.96 24.21 -22.29
N THR A 326 -6.38 23.68 -21.14
CA THR A 326 -6.61 24.39 -19.87
C THR A 326 -5.36 24.58 -19.00
N SER A 327 -4.23 23.93 -19.33
CA SER A 327 -2.98 24.10 -18.57
C SER A 327 -2.55 25.57 -18.60
N PRO A 328 -2.05 26.19 -17.51
CA PRO A 328 -1.86 27.64 -17.44
C PRO A 328 -0.62 28.15 -18.21
N PHE A 329 0.45 27.36 -18.29
CA PHE A 329 1.71 27.71 -18.97
C PHE A 329 2.00 26.79 -20.17
N TYR A 330 3.19 26.93 -20.77
CA TYR A 330 3.68 26.09 -21.87
C TYR A 330 2.65 25.97 -23.01
N THR A 331 2.18 27.12 -23.53
CA THR A 331 1.11 27.19 -24.54
C THR A 331 1.46 26.46 -25.83
N ASP A 332 2.73 26.45 -26.18
CA ASP A 332 3.29 25.72 -27.32
C ASP A 332 3.19 24.20 -27.15
N LEU A 333 3.34 23.67 -25.93
CA LEU A 333 3.15 22.24 -25.63
C LEU A 333 1.68 21.78 -25.57
N ARG A 334 0.72 22.71 -25.76
CA ARG A 334 -0.71 22.39 -25.99
C ARG A 334 -0.97 22.06 -27.46
N VAL A 335 -0.12 22.55 -28.36
CA VAL A 335 -0.18 22.23 -29.79
C VAL A 335 0.35 20.81 -30.00
N PRO A 336 -0.26 19.99 -30.88
CA PRO A 336 0.23 18.64 -31.15
C PRO A 336 1.68 18.63 -31.60
N LEU A 337 2.51 17.87 -30.89
CA LEU A 337 3.92 17.63 -31.20
C LEU A 337 4.02 16.54 -32.26
N ALA A 338 4.77 16.78 -33.33
CA ALA A 338 4.98 15.79 -34.38
C ALA A 338 5.99 14.70 -33.94
N PRO A 339 5.87 13.45 -34.44
CA PRO A 339 6.93 12.46 -34.29
C PRO A 339 8.28 12.98 -34.81
N ALA A 340 9.36 12.63 -34.12
CA ALA A 340 10.70 12.87 -34.62
C ALA A 340 10.95 12.09 -35.93
N ALA A 341 11.79 12.61 -36.82
CA ALA A 341 12.06 12.00 -38.13
C ALA A 341 12.52 10.52 -38.06
N ASN A 342 13.21 10.14 -36.99
CA ASN A 342 13.65 8.77 -36.70
C ASN A 342 13.01 8.24 -35.42
N ALA A 343 11.72 8.50 -35.19
CA ALA A 343 11.01 8.01 -34.01
C ALA A 343 11.16 6.48 -33.86
N PHE A 344 11.34 6.03 -32.63
CA PHE A 344 11.48 4.62 -32.31
C PHE A 344 10.14 3.90 -32.50
N THR A 345 10.17 2.80 -33.24
CA THR A 345 8.97 2.01 -33.60
C THR A 345 9.02 0.58 -33.06
N GLY A 346 10.07 0.24 -32.29
CA GLY A 346 10.22 -1.07 -31.67
C GLY A 346 9.42 -1.22 -30.37
N SER A 347 9.70 -2.29 -29.65
CA SER A 347 9.06 -2.59 -28.36
C SER A 347 9.70 -1.79 -27.22
N LEU A 348 8.87 -1.19 -26.37
CA LEU A 348 9.29 -0.36 -25.26
C LEU A 348 8.81 -0.97 -23.93
N ALA A 349 9.72 -1.13 -22.97
CA ALA A 349 9.39 -1.34 -21.56
C ALA A 349 9.77 -0.08 -20.77
N VAL A 350 8.92 0.35 -19.84
CA VAL A 350 9.13 1.56 -19.02
C VAL A 350 9.22 1.14 -17.56
N LEU A 351 10.37 1.35 -16.91
CA LEU A 351 10.54 1.02 -15.50
C LEU A 351 10.13 2.22 -14.65
N ILE A 352 9.23 2.01 -13.68
CA ILE A 352 8.66 3.06 -12.84
C ILE A 352 8.70 2.71 -11.35
N ASP A 353 8.73 3.74 -10.52
CA ASP A 353 8.61 3.65 -9.06
C ASP A 353 7.97 4.93 -8.47
N GLY A 354 7.82 4.98 -7.14
CA GLY A 354 7.32 6.17 -6.43
C GLY A 354 8.21 7.42 -6.56
N GLY A 355 9.41 7.29 -7.12
CA GLY A 355 10.30 8.38 -7.47
C GLY A 355 9.88 9.12 -8.74
N CYS A 356 9.14 8.46 -9.64
CA CYS A 356 8.61 9.04 -10.89
C CYS A 356 7.58 10.15 -10.60
N PHE A 357 8.02 11.39 -10.43
CA PHE A 357 7.18 12.49 -9.95
C PHE A 357 7.12 13.69 -10.93
N SER A 358 6.16 14.60 -10.72
CA SER A 358 6.03 15.85 -11.47
C SER A 358 6.02 15.62 -13.00
N THR A 359 6.91 16.25 -13.77
CA THR A 359 7.05 16.04 -15.23
C THR A 359 7.21 14.57 -15.63
N THR A 360 7.82 13.71 -14.80
CA THR A 360 7.88 12.27 -15.07
C THR A 360 6.52 11.60 -14.95
N GLY A 361 5.69 12.05 -14.01
CA GLY A 361 4.29 11.64 -13.90
C GLY A 361 3.48 12.07 -15.13
N HIS A 362 3.65 13.33 -15.57
CA HIS A 362 3.03 13.83 -16.81
C HIS A 362 3.44 12.98 -18.03
N PHE A 363 4.74 12.76 -18.21
CA PHE A 363 5.29 11.95 -19.29
C PHE A 363 4.75 10.52 -19.25
N SER A 364 4.77 9.88 -18.07
CA SER A 364 4.24 8.53 -17.87
C SER A 364 2.75 8.44 -18.18
N SER A 365 1.97 9.46 -17.83
CA SER A 365 0.53 9.51 -18.12
C SER A 365 0.24 9.51 -19.62
N LEU A 366 1.03 10.24 -20.40
CA LEU A 366 0.89 10.32 -21.85
C LEU A 366 1.23 8.98 -22.52
N LEU A 367 2.34 8.36 -22.09
CA LEU A 367 2.73 7.04 -22.59
C LEU A 367 1.68 5.98 -22.24
N SER A 368 1.22 5.93 -20.99
CA SER A 368 0.21 4.97 -20.53
C SER A 368 -1.12 5.15 -21.27
N TYR A 369 -1.65 6.38 -21.32
CA TYR A 369 -2.91 6.68 -22.00
C TYR A 369 -2.88 6.32 -23.49
N HIS A 370 -1.73 6.50 -24.15
CA HIS A 370 -1.55 6.16 -25.56
C HIS A 370 -1.06 4.74 -25.82
N ARG A 371 -0.91 3.91 -24.78
CA ARG A 371 -0.40 2.53 -24.85
C ARG A 371 0.98 2.44 -25.53
N ILE A 372 1.86 3.39 -25.20
CA ILE A 372 3.23 3.45 -25.70
C ILE A 372 4.15 2.76 -24.69
N GLY A 373 4.47 1.51 -24.99
CA GLY A 373 5.27 0.64 -24.13
C GLY A 373 4.48 0.00 -22.99
N ARG A 374 5.18 -0.83 -22.22
CA ARG A 374 4.66 -1.56 -21.05
C ARG A 374 5.34 -1.09 -19.77
N PHE A 375 4.56 -0.71 -18.76
CA PHE A 375 5.03 -0.19 -17.48
C PHE A 375 5.30 -1.32 -16.48
N ILE A 376 6.46 -1.30 -15.83
CA ILE A 376 6.92 -2.36 -14.93
C ILE A 376 7.52 -1.72 -13.66
N GLY A 377 7.14 -2.21 -12.48
CA GLY A 377 7.65 -1.70 -11.21
C GLY A 377 6.53 -1.36 -10.24
N GLU A 378 6.57 -0.17 -9.65
CA GLU A 378 5.59 0.30 -8.66
C GLU A 378 4.83 1.54 -9.18
N GLU A 379 3.69 1.89 -8.56
CA GLU A 379 2.93 3.11 -8.89
C GLU A 379 3.83 4.36 -8.93
N THR A 380 3.72 5.17 -9.99
CA THR A 380 4.51 6.41 -10.10
C THR A 380 4.15 7.38 -8.99
N GLY A 381 5.08 8.23 -8.55
CA GLY A 381 4.78 9.25 -7.54
C GLY A 381 3.85 10.37 -8.02
N GLY A 382 3.81 10.64 -9.33
CA GLY A 382 3.00 11.69 -9.98
C GLY A 382 2.18 11.15 -11.14
N SER A 383 1.30 11.98 -11.71
CA SER A 383 0.30 11.55 -12.69
C SER A 383 0.06 12.59 -13.79
N PHE A 384 -1.09 12.49 -14.47
CA PHE A 384 -1.52 13.41 -15.51
C PHE A 384 -1.81 14.83 -15.01
N ALA A 385 -2.21 14.96 -13.75
CA ALA A 385 -2.43 16.22 -13.08
C ALA A 385 -1.40 16.37 -11.97
N CYS A 386 -0.85 17.58 -11.80
CA CYS A 386 -0.04 17.95 -10.65
C CYS A 386 -0.25 19.42 -10.29
N THR A 387 -0.02 19.78 -9.03
CA THR A 387 0.17 21.18 -8.62
C THR A 387 1.64 21.56 -8.84
N ALA A 388 1.93 22.80 -9.26
CA ALA A 388 3.30 23.31 -9.37
C ALA A 388 3.30 24.85 -9.39
N ALA A 389 4.28 25.44 -10.10
CA ALA A 389 4.60 26.88 -10.05
C ALA A 389 4.88 27.32 -8.60
N ASN A 390 5.79 26.61 -7.94
CA ASN A 390 6.06 26.77 -6.52
C ASN A 390 6.60 28.16 -6.20
N GLN A 391 6.06 28.77 -5.14
CA GLN A 391 6.64 29.92 -4.48
C GLN A 391 7.21 29.49 -3.14
N SER A 392 8.25 30.19 -2.69
CA SER A 392 8.84 29.98 -1.37
C SER A 392 8.82 31.28 -0.59
N VAL A 393 8.33 31.22 0.65
CA VAL A 393 8.29 32.34 1.57
C VAL A 393 9.06 31.98 2.85
N THR A 394 9.78 32.95 3.39
CA THR A 394 10.33 32.86 4.75
C THR A 394 9.34 33.54 5.69
N LEU A 395 8.88 32.81 6.71
CA LEU A 395 7.97 33.33 7.72
C LEU A 395 8.65 34.43 8.54
N VAL A 396 7.89 35.43 8.95
CA VAL A 396 8.44 36.72 9.42
C VAL A 396 9.21 36.55 10.72
N TYR A 397 8.70 35.77 11.67
CA TYR A 397 9.25 35.72 13.03
C TYR A 397 10.12 34.49 13.27
N THR A 398 9.60 33.32 12.92
CA THR A 398 10.27 32.02 13.09
C THR A 398 11.35 31.77 12.04
N GLN A 399 11.29 32.48 10.90
CA GLN A 399 12.17 32.28 9.75
C GLN A 399 12.07 30.89 9.12
N LEU A 400 11.06 30.11 9.50
CA LEU A 400 10.72 28.84 8.87
C LEU A 400 10.37 29.12 7.41
N ARG A 401 10.75 28.21 6.50
CA ARG A 401 10.53 28.35 5.07
C ARG A 401 9.34 27.51 4.65
N PHE A 402 8.36 28.13 3.99
CA PHE A 402 7.19 27.46 3.43
C PHE A 402 7.23 27.54 1.90
N SER A 403 7.31 26.38 1.26
CA SER A 403 7.23 26.25 -0.20
C SER A 403 5.88 25.68 -0.56
N TYR A 404 5.14 26.32 -1.48
CA TYR A 404 3.79 25.94 -1.83
C TYR A 404 3.50 26.18 -3.30
N SER A 405 2.65 25.33 -3.88
CA SER A 405 2.21 25.45 -5.27
C SER A 405 1.17 26.56 -5.44
N THR A 406 1.15 27.17 -6.63
CA THR A 406 0.20 28.25 -6.97
C THR A 406 -0.69 27.92 -8.17
N ASN A 407 -0.39 26.84 -8.90
CA ASN A 407 -1.13 26.45 -10.11
C ASN A 407 -1.29 24.94 -10.24
N THR A 408 -2.22 24.54 -11.09
CA THR A 408 -2.46 23.14 -11.49
C THR A 408 -2.13 22.96 -12.97
N PHE A 409 -1.43 21.88 -13.29
CA PHE A 409 -1.06 21.47 -14.63
C PHE A 409 -1.74 20.14 -14.96
N THR A 410 -2.15 19.97 -16.21
CA THR A 410 -2.76 18.72 -16.68
C THR A 410 -2.26 18.37 -18.08
N THR A 411 -1.90 17.09 -18.29
CA THR A 411 -1.56 16.56 -19.63
C THR A 411 -2.81 16.38 -20.49
N ALA A 412 -2.62 16.26 -21.81
CA ALA A 412 -3.71 16.10 -22.77
C ALA A 412 -4.31 14.67 -22.81
N VAL A 413 -4.65 14.13 -21.64
CA VAL A 413 -5.21 12.79 -21.45
C VAL A 413 -6.51 12.86 -20.66
N SER A 414 -7.30 11.78 -20.68
CA SER A 414 -8.57 11.68 -19.96
C SER A 414 -8.73 10.31 -19.31
N GLY A 415 -9.71 10.19 -18.40
CA GLY A 415 -10.05 8.92 -17.74
C GLY A 415 -9.07 8.45 -16.67
N LEU A 416 -8.13 9.30 -16.23
CA LEU A 416 -7.22 9.02 -15.13
C LEU A 416 -7.70 9.70 -13.84
N THR A 417 -7.44 9.06 -12.69
CA THR A 417 -7.87 9.53 -11.36
C THR A 417 -6.87 10.54 -10.78
N PRO A 418 -7.29 11.78 -10.45
CA PRO A 418 -6.42 12.73 -9.75
C PRO A 418 -5.90 12.18 -8.42
N GLY A 419 -4.64 12.47 -8.09
CA GLY A 419 -4.03 12.06 -6.81
C GLY A 419 -3.59 10.59 -6.75
N ARG A 420 -3.68 9.88 -7.88
CA ARG A 420 -3.10 8.55 -8.10
C ARG A 420 -2.06 8.61 -9.19
N GLY A 421 -0.94 7.93 -8.98
CA GLY A 421 0.08 7.73 -10.00
C GLY A 421 -0.40 6.83 -11.13
N ILE A 422 0.49 6.63 -12.09
CA ILE A 422 0.33 5.64 -13.15
C ILE A 422 0.68 4.27 -12.57
N MET A 423 -0.30 3.37 -12.61
CA MET A 423 -0.12 1.98 -12.21
C MET A 423 0.73 1.24 -13.26
N PRO A 424 1.64 0.33 -12.84
CA PRO A 424 2.36 -0.52 -13.76
C PRO A 424 1.42 -1.53 -14.42
N ASP A 425 1.67 -1.87 -15.69
CA ASP A 425 1.06 -3.05 -16.35
C ASP A 425 1.50 -4.35 -15.66
N LEU A 426 2.74 -4.36 -15.16
CA LEU A 426 3.36 -5.46 -14.42
C LEU A 426 3.89 -4.94 -13.08
N PRO A 427 3.12 -5.09 -11.99
CA PRO A 427 3.59 -4.78 -10.66
C PRO A 427 4.78 -5.67 -10.30
N VAL A 428 5.90 -5.04 -9.92
CA VAL A 428 7.12 -5.72 -9.47
C VAL A 428 7.76 -4.86 -8.37
N THR A 429 7.65 -5.29 -7.13
CA THR A 429 8.32 -4.65 -5.99
C THR A 429 9.57 -5.45 -5.62
N PRO A 430 10.77 -4.83 -5.58
CA PRO A 430 11.98 -5.52 -5.14
C PRO A 430 11.86 -6.01 -3.69
N THR A 431 12.11 -7.30 -3.47
CA THR A 431 12.03 -7.92 -2.15
C THR A 431 13.24 -7.54 -1.29
N ALA A 432 13.14 -7.79 0.02
CA ALA A 432 14.28 -7.74 0.93
C ALA A 432 15.53 -8.45 0.39
N GLN A 433 15.35 -9.65 -0.16
CA GLN A 433 16.44 -10.47 -0.67
C GLN A 433 17.07 -9.88 -1.93
N ASP A 434 16.27 -9.22 -2.77
CA ASP A 434 16.78 -8.55 -3.97
C ASP A 434 17.74 -7.42 -3.62
N TRP A 435 17.38 -6.61 -2.62
CA TRP A 435 18.26 -5.54 -2.12
C TRP A 435 19.55 -6.08 -1.52
N ILE A 436 19.48 -7.16 -0.72
CA ILE A 436 20.65 -7.78 -0.10
C ILE A 436 21.59 -8.38 -1.17
N SER A 437 21.01 -8.98 -2.21
CA SER A 437 21.77 -9.68 -3.27
C SER A 437 22.20 -8.77 -4.42
N GLY A 438 21.71 -7.52 -4.46
CA GLY A 438 21.93 -6.60 -5.58
C GLY A 438 21.18 -6.99 -6.85
N ASN A 439 20.09 -7.76 -6.73
CA ASN A 439 19.27 -8.15 -7.87
C ASN A 439 18.32 -7.01 -8.26
N ASP A 440 18.16 -6.78 -9.56
CA ASP A 440 17.17 -5.86 -10.10
C ASP A 440 16.02 -6.65 -10.77
N PRO A 441 14.99 -7.06 -10.00
CA PRO A 441 13.90 -7.87 -10.54
C PRO A 441 13.09 -7.13 -11.59
N VAL A 442 12.95 -5.81 -11.46
CA VAL A 442 12.18 -4.95 -12.37
C VAL A 442 12.86 -4.91 -13.75
N LYS A 443 14.17 -4.65 -13.81
CA LYS A 443 14.95 -4.70 -15.05
C LYS A 443 14.96 -6.11 -15.65
N ALA A 444 15.09 -7.14 -14.82
CA ALA A 444 15.09 -8.52 -15.29
C ALA A 444 13.75 -8.94 -15.94
N VAL A 445 12.62 -8.50 -15.38
CA VAL A 445 11.28 -8.70 -15.98
C VAL A 445 11.19 -7.99 -17.33
N ALA A 446 11.66 -6.74 -17.43
CA ALA A 446 11.67 -5.99 -18.68
C ALA A 446 12.50 -6.64 -19.78
N GLN A 447 13.71 -7.10 -19.44
CA GLN A 447 14.58 -7.81 -20.38
C GLN A 447 13.91 -9.10 -20.89
N ARG A 448 13.22 -9.84 -20.01
CA ARG A 448 12.48 -11.04 -20.41
C ARG A 448 11.28 -10.72 -21.30
N LEU A 449 10.52 -9.65 -20.99
CA LEU A 449 9.40 -9.17 -21.80
C LEU A 449 9.85 -8.82 -23.22
N LEU A 450 10.93 -8.05 -23.36
CA LEU A 450 11.35 -7.55 -24.67
C LEU A 450 12.10 -8.57 -25.53
N ARG A 451 12.78 -9.55 -24.92
CA ARG A 451 13.51 -10.62 -25.65
C ARG A 451 12.63 -11.48 -26.55
N ARG A 452 11.31 -11.42 -26.41
CA ARG A 452 10.37 -12.28 -27.10
C ARG A 452 9.34 -11.40 -27.78
N GLY A 453 9.42 -11.28 -29.11
CA GLY A 453 8.36 -10.64 -29.89
C GLY A 453 7.03 -11.32 -29.55
N ALA A 454 6.11 -10.55 -28.96
CA ALA A 454 4.96 -11.03 -28.21
C ALA A 454 4.15 -12.13 -28.93
N ALA A 455 4.25 -13.37 -28.46
CA ALA A 455 3.18 -14.35 -28.57
C ALA A 455 2.56 -14.47 -27.16
N ALA A 456 1.38 -13.90 -26.97
CA ALA A 456 0.69 -13.94 -25.69
C ALA A 456 0.56 -15.39 -25.21
N THR A 457 1.11 -15.70 -24.04
CA THR A 457 1.03 -17.05 -23.47
C THR A 457 -0.41 -17.39 -23.17
N ALA A 458 -0.94 -18.40 -23.84
CA ALA A 458 -2.29 -18.92 -23.65
C ALA A 458 -2.33 -19.92 -22.47
N ILE A 459 -3.22 -19.72 -21.49
CA ILE A 459 -3.59 -20.77 -20.54
C ILE A 459 -4.57 -21.67 -21.30
N THR A 460 -4.10 -22.87 -21.67
CA THR A 460 -4.84 -23.84 -22.48
C THR A 460 -5.57 -24.87 -21.64
N ARG A 461 -5.19 -25.01 -20.36
CA ARG A 461 -5.92 -25.78 -19.34
C ARG A 461 -6.01 -24.94 -18.08
N GLN A 462 -7.23 -24.58 -17.69
CA GLN A 462 -7.55 -23.95 -16.42
C GLN A 462 -7.63 -25.03 -15.31
N PRO A 463 -7.33 -24.69 -14.04
CA PRO A 463 -7.64 -25.58 -12.93
C PRO A 463 -9.15 -25.84 -12.86
N ALA A 464 -9.52 -27.05 -12.45
CA ALA A 464 -10.90 -27.44 -12.26
C ALA A 464 -11.21 -27.48 -10.76
N SER A 465 -12.37 -26.96 -10.37
CA SER A 465 -12.87 -27.12 -9.01
C SER A 465 -13.21 -28.57 -8.71
N LEU A 466 -13.06 -28.98 -7.45
CA LEU A 466 -13.43 -30.31 -6.99
C LEU A 466 -13.90 -30.31 -5.53
N SER A 467 -14.59 -31.39 -5.16
CA SER A 467 -14.91 -31.69 -3.77
C SER A 467 -14.14 -32.92 -3.31
N ALA A 468 -13.64 -32.90 -2.08
CA ALA A 468 -12.86 -33.99 -1.51
C ALA A 468 -13.27 -34.25 -0.05
N ALA A 469 -13.19 -35.51 0.37
CA ALA A 469 -13.33 -35.87 1.78
C ALA A 469 -12.02 -35.56 2.54
N ALA A 470 -12.11 -35.31 3.84
CA ALA A 470 -10.94 -35.17 4.69
C ALA A 470 -10.02 -36.41 4.59
N GLY A 471 -8.73 -36.18 4.39
CA GLY A 471 -7.71 -37.22 4.23
C GLY A 471 -7.55 -37.80 2.82
N ALA A 472 -8.39 -37.42 1.86
CA ALA A 472 -8.22 -37.77 0.45
C ALA A 472 -7.14 -36.92 -0.23
N GLU A 473 -6.74 -37.31 -1.44
CA GLU A 473 -5.84 -36.53 -2.31
C GLU A 473 -6.65 -35.60 -3.21
N ALA A 474 -6.13 -34.41 -3.51
CA ALA A 474 -6.73 -33.45 -4.44
C ALA A 474 -5.67 -32.92 -5.42
N HIS A 475 -6.04 -32.83 -6.71
CA HIS A 475 -5.16 -32.40 -7.78
C HIS A 475 -5.72 -31.18 -8.50
N PHE A 476 -4.89 -30.14 -8.63
CA PHE A 476 -5.12 -29.03 -9.54
C PHE A 476 -4.05 -29.04 -10.61
N SER A 477 -4.42 -28.66 -11.83
CA SER A 477 -3.51 -28.67 -12.95
C SER A 477 -3.74 -27.49 -13.86
N LEU A 478 -2.67 -26.91 -14.38
CA LEU A 478 -2.72 -25.88 -15.41
C LEU A 478 -1.82 -26.24 -16.58
N GLN A 479 -2.13 -25.70 -17.76
CA GLN A 479 -1.28 -25.83 -18.95
C GLN A 479 -1.19 -24.50 -19.67
N THR A 480 0.02 -24.13 -20.07
CA THR A 480 0.31 -22.88 -20.78
C THR A 480 1.05 -23.17 -22.08
N ILE A 481 0.74 -22.38 -23.12
CA ILE A 481 1.42 -22.43 -24.42
C ILE A 481 1.84 -21.00 -24.82
N PRO A 482 3.16 -20.70 -24.93
CA PRO A 482 4.29 -21.55 -24.51
C PRO A 482 4.28 -21.82 -22.99
N ALA A 483 5.09 -22.77 -22.51
CA ALA A 483 5.19 -23.04 -21.08
C ALA A 483 5.65 -21.77 -20.31
N ALA A 484 4.92 -21.44 -19.25
CA ALA A 484 5.13 -20.23 -18.45
C ALA A 484 5.39 -20.54 -16.97
N LEU A 485 6.11 -19.63 -16.32
CA LEU A 485 6.26 -19.64 -14.87
C LEU A 485 4.91 -19.35 -14.22
N HIS A 486 4.68 -19.97 -13.08
CA HIS A 486 3.46 -19.78 -12.32
C HIS A 486 3.73 -20.03 -10.83
N ALA A 487 2.85 -19.49 -10.00
CA ALA A 487 2.82 -19.76 -8.57
C ALA A 487 1.37 -20.04 -8.16
N TRP A 488 1.12 -21.19 -7.55
CA TRP A 488 -0.20 -21.51 -6.97
C TRP A 488 -0.46 -20.72 -5.70
N GLU A 489 -1.70 -20.29 -5.53
CA GLU A 489 -2.19 -19.58 -4.37
C GLU A 489 -3.44 -20.25 -3.82
N LEU A 490 -3.56 -20.26 -2.49
CA LEU A 490 -4.79 -20.57 -1.78
C LEU A 490 -5.28 -19.27 -1.14
N ASN A 491 -6.48 -18.81 -1.52
CA ASN A 491 -7.10 -17.60 -1.00
C ASN A 491 -6.21 -16.34 -1.14
N GLY A 492 -5.35 -16.31 -2.17
CA GLY A 492 -4.37 -15.22 -2.40
C GLY A 492 -3.08 -15.34 -1.61
N ALA A 493 -2.85 -16.43 -0.89
CA ALA A 493 -1.56 -16.74 -0.26
C ALA A 493 -0.78 -17.74 -1.10
N THR A 494 0.44 -17.38 -1.51
CA THR A 494 1.32 -18.25 -2.29
C THR A 494 1.64 -19.54 -1.54
N LEU A 495 1.44 -20.68 -2.20
CA LEU A 495 1.78 -22.00 -1.66
C LEU A 495 3.28 -22.28 -1.81
N VAL A 496 3.88 -22.82 -0.75
CA VAL A 496 5.27 -23.27 -0.77
C VAL A 496 5.41 -24.40 -1.79
N ASN A 497 6.41 -24.32 -2.67
CA ASN A 497 6.62 -25.25 -3.80
C ASN A 497 5.44 -25.32 -4.80
N GLY A 498 4.69 -24.23 -4.94
CA GLY A 498 3.58 -24.10 -5.89
C GLY A 498 4.00 -23.74 -7.32
N ASP A 499 5.20 -24.11 -7.78
CA ASP A 499 5.74 -23.82 -9.11
C ASP A 499 5.56 -24.97 -10.12
N ALA A 500 5.01 -26.09 -9.67
CA ALA A 500 4.66 -27.23 -10.50
C ALA A 500 3.31 -27.03 -11.21
N ALA A 501 3.25 -27.42 -12.49
CA ALA A 501 2.03 -27.33 -13.30
C ALA A 501 0.87 -28.17 -12.74
N GLU A 502 1.20 -29.20 -11.94
CA GLU A 502 0.26 -29.98 -11.14
C GLU A 502 0.52 -29.69 -9.66
N LEU A 503 -0.50 -29.20 -8.96
CA LEU A 503 -0.53 -29.04 -7.51
C LEU A 503 -1.24 -30.25 -6.91
N VAL A 504 -0.55 -30.96 -6.03
CA VAL A 504 -1.07 -32.13 -5.31
C VAL A 504 -1.22 -31.79 -3.83
N ILE A 505 -2.39 -32.05 -3.28
CA ILE A 505 -2.67 -31.99 -1.84
C ILE A 505 -2.85 -33.43 -1.36
N ASP A 506 -1.79 -34.03 -0.82
CA ASP A 506 -1.74 -35.46 -0.46
C ASP A 506 -2.81 -35.87 0.57
N ARG A 507 -3.10 -34.98 1.52
CA ARG A 507 -4.07 -35.20 2.60
C ARG A 507 -4.88 -33.95 2.85
N VAL A 508 -6.03 -33.87 2.19
CA VAL A 508 -6.99 -32.78 2.32
C VAL A 508 -7.44 -32.62 3.78
N ALA A 509 -7.51 -31.37 4.25
CA ALA A 509 -7.86 -30.99 5.62
C ALA A 509 -8.73 -29.73 5.61
N ARG A 510 -9.32 -29.36 6.75
CA ARG A 510 -10.22 -28.19 6.87
C ARG A 510 -9.59 -26.89 6.37
N SER A 511 -8.31 -26.68 6.68
CA SER A 511 -7.52 -25.52 6.25
C SER A 511 -7.22 -25.46 4.74
N HIS A 512 -7.43 -26.56 4.00
CA HIS A 512 -7.22 -26.59 2.55
C HIS A 512 -8.47 -26.17 1.75
N ALA A 513 -9.65 -26.09 2.38
CA ALA A 513 -10.84 -25.61 1.70
C ALA A 513 -10.67 -24.13 1.31
N GLY A 514 -10.97 -23.80 0.05
CA GLY A 514 -10.81 -22.42 -0.42
C GLY A 514 -10.78 -22.29 -1.92
N ILE A 515 -10.31 -21.12 -2.36
CA ILE A 515 -10.18 -20.74 -3.76
C ILE A 515 -8.71 -20.84 -4.16
N TYR A 516 -8.45 -21.69 -5.13
CA TYR A 516 -7.14 -21.90 -5.74
C TYR A 516 -7.06 -21.15 -7.06
N SER A 517 -5.97 -20.44 -7.26
CA SER A 517 -5.61 -19.82 -8.53
C SER A 517 -4.11 -19.96 -8.72
N ALA A 518 -3.65 -19.85 -9.97
CA ALA A 518 -2.23 -19.74 -10.26
C ALA A 518 -1.94 -18.40 -10.91
N PHE A 519 -0.99 -17.67 -10.34
CA PHE A 519 -0.46 -16.45 -10.94
C PHE A 519 0.52 -16.81 -12.04
N VAL A 520 0.06 -16.79 -13.29
CA VAL A 520 0.86 -17.15 -14.46
C VAL A 520 1.62 -15.93 -14.94
N THR A 521 2.95 -16.00 -14.87
CA THR A 521 3.85 -14.98 -15.38
C THR A 521 4.51 -15.45 -16.66
N ALA A 522 4.19 -14.79 -17.76
CA ALA A 522 4.67 -15.18 -19.07
C ALA A 522 4.94 -13.96 -19.94
N GLU A 523 6.19 -13.81 -20.37
CA GLU A 523 6.58 -12.82 -21.39
C GLU A 523 6.09 -11.40 -21.08
N GLY A 524 6.18 -10.99 -19.81
CA GLY A 524 5.70 -9.70 -19.31
C GLY A 524 4.19 -9.48 -19.45
N GLN A 525 3.42 -10.56 -19.42
CA GLN A 525 2.04 -10.56 -19.01
C GLN A 525 1.93 -11.40 -17.73
N ALA A 526 1.20 -10.88 -16.77
CA ALA A 526 0.85 -11.57 -15.55
C ALA A 526 -0.66 -11.67 -15.51
N ARG A 527 -1.17 -12.89 -15.35
CA ARG A 527 -2.60 -13.13 -15.20
C ARG A 527 -2.87 -14.30 -14.29
N TYR A 528 -3.97 -14.23 -13.58
CA TYR A 528 -4.47 -15.36 -12.84
C TYR A 528 -5.15 -16.36 -13.77
N THR A 529 -5.07 -17.64 -13.44
CA THR A 529 -6.02 -18.65 -13.94
C THR A 529 -7.43 -18.29 -13.49
N HIS A 530 -8.44 -18.95 -14.07
CA HIS A 530 -9.77 -18.95 -13.45
C HIS A 530 -9.68 -19.55 -12.04
N PRO A 531 -10.49 -19.07 -11.09
CA PRO A 531 -10.52 -19.65 -9.75
C PRO A 531 -11.07 -21.07 -9.81
N ALA A 532 -10.39 -21.98 -9.12
CA ALA A 532 -10.86 -23.33 -8.84
C ALA A 532 -11.14 -23.48 -7.34
N ILE A 533 -12.24 -24.13 -6.99
CA ILE A 533 -12.66 -24.28 -5.60
C ILE A 533 -12.27 -25.67 -5.12
N LEU A 534 -11.63 -25.77 -3.94
CA LEU A 534 -11.58 -27.03 -3.18
C LEU A 534 -12.63 -26.96 -2.08
N GLY A 535 -13.66 -27.79 -2.21
CA GLY A 535 -14.70 -27.92 -1.19
C GLY A 535 -14.58 -29.23 -0.42
N LEU A 536 -14.94 -29.21 0.86
CA LEU A 536 -14.92 -30.39 1.71
C LEU A 536 -16.28 -31.07 1.76
N LEU A 537 -16.26 -32.40 1.76
CA LEU A 537 -17.42 -33.22 2.07
C LEU A 537 -17.35 -33.61 3.55
N ALA A 538 -18.34 -33.18 4.33
CA ALA A 538 -18.41 -33.48 5.75
C ALA A 538 -18.59 -34.98 6.00
N GLN A 539 -18.04 -35.45 7.13
CA GLN A 539 -18.25 -36.79 7.67
C GLN A 539 -19.18 -36.77 8.89
N ALA A 540 -19.39 -35.60 9.50
CA ALA A 540 -20.31 -35.36 10.61
C ALA A 540 -21.03 -34.01 10.47
N LYS A 541 -22.08 -33.80 11.28
CA LYS A 541 -22.88 -32.55 11.29
C LYS A 541 -22.04 -31.31 11.57
N ALA A 542 -21.06 -31.41 12.46
CA ALA A 542 -20.10 -30.34 12.76
C ALA A 542 -18.71 -30.92 13.02
N GLU A 543 -17.69 -30.35 12.37
CA GLU A 543 -16.27 -30.68 12.56
C GLU A 543 -15.46 -29.40 12.77
N GLY A 544 -14.75 -29.27 13.89
CA GLY A 544 -14.09 -28.01 14.27
C GLY A 544 -14.90 -27.08 15.14
N GLY A 545 -16.04 -27.57 15.64
CA GLY A 545 -16.92 -26.87 16.54
C GLY A 545 -17.88 -27.82 17.22
N ALA A 546 -18.73 -27.28 18.07
CA ALA A 546 -19.71 -28.03 18.86
C ALA A 546 -21.12 -27.51 18.60
N GLU A 547 -22.07 -28.43 18.44
CA GLU A 547 -23.49 -28.09 18.49
C GLU A 547 -23.87 -27.77 19.94
N ILE A 548 -24.25 -26.52 20.19
CA ILE A 548 -24.53 -25.99 21.52
C ILE A 548 -26.02 -25.76 21.77
N GLY A 549 -26.86 -25.92 20.74
CA GLY A 549 -28.29 -25.74 20.83
C GLY A 549 -29.01 -26.39 19.65
N PRO A 550 -29.41 -27.66 19.75
CA PRO A 550 -30.18 -28.35 18.73
C PRO A 550 -31.65 -27.87 18.71
N ASP A 551 -32.30 -27.96 17.55
CA ASP A 551 -33.75 -27.84 17.38
C ASP A 551 -34.38 -26.54 17.95
N ILE A 552 -33.67 -25.41 17.89
CA ILE A 552 -34.16 -24.13 18.41
C ILE A 552 -35.26 -23.58 17.50
N VAL A 553 -36.51 -23.60 17.98
CA VAL A 553 -37.64 -23.00 17.28
C VAL A 553 -37.59 -21.48 17.39
N HIS A 554 -37.40 -20.79 16.28
CA HIS A 554 -37.39 -19.34 16.21
C HIS A 554 -38.79 -18.77 15.99
N PRO A 555 -39.09 -17.54 16.44
CA PRO A 555 -40.40 -16.90 16.23
C PRO A 555 -40.86 -16.75 14.77
N ASN A 556 -39.96 -16.92 13.80
CA ASN A 556 -40.30 -16.90 12.36
C ASN A 556 -40.77 -18.27 11.84
N GLY A 557 -40.80 -19.30 12.69
CA GLY A 557 -41.22 -20.66 12.35
C GLY A 557 -40.10 -21.60 11.91
N ASN A 558 -38.88 -21.10 11.69
CA ASN A 558 -37.75 -21.94 11.33
C ASN A 558 -37.16 -22.64 12.57
N VAL A 559 -36.55 -23.80 12.34
CA VAL A 559 -35.81 -24.57 13.35
C VAL A 559 -34.32 -24.43 13.09
N TYR A 560 -33.56 -24.11 14.13
CA TYR A 560 -32.14 -23.83 14.05
C TYR A 560 -31.31 -24.75 14.93
N ASP A 561 -30.21 -25.26 14.38
CA ASP A 561 -29.14 -25.85 15.16
C ASP A 561 -28.01 -24.83 15.32
N GLN A 562 -27.80 -24.38 16.55
CA GLN A 562 -26.73 -23.45 16.86
C GLN A 562 -25.42 -24.22 17.06
N VAL A 563 -24.44 -23.90 16.22
CA VAL A 563 -23.10 -24.46 16.29
C VAL A 563 -22.10 -23.36 16.66
N LEU A 564 -21.20 -23.67 17.59
CA LEU A 564 -20.12 -22.80 18.03
C LEU A 564 -18.83 -23.13 17.25
N LEU A 565 -18.22 -22.10 16.66
CA LEU A 565 -16.90 -22.19 16.06
C LEU A 565 -15.81 -22.23 17.15
N GLU A 566 -15.17 -23.38 17.36
CA GLU A 566 -14.14 -23.56 18.40
C GLU A 566 -12.71 -23.41 17.86
N ASP A 567 -12.52 -23.71 16.59
CA ASP A 567 -11.24 -23.65 15.86
C ASP A 567 -11.22 -22.50 14.84
N THR A 568 -10.13 -22.30 14.11
CA THR A 568 -10.03 -21.27 13.05
C THR A 568 -10.86 -21.59 11.81
N SER A 569 -11.35 -22.83 11.70
CA SER A 569 -12.25 -23.28 10.65
C SER A 569 -13.28 -24.26 11.19
N ILE A 570 -14.45 -24.35 10.55
CA ILE A 570 -15.48 -25.34 10.85
C ILE A 570 -16.11 -25.86 9.56
N VAL A 571 -16.50 -27.13 9.57
CA VAL A 571 -17.29 -27.77 8.52
C VAL A 571 -18.64 -28.16 9.13
N VAL A 572 -19.74 -27.79 8.48
CA VAL A 572 -21.10 -28.10 8.94
C VAL A 572 -22.02 -28.60 7.82
N THR A 573 -23.01 -29.40 8.20
CA THR A 573 -24.16 -29.77 7.36
C THR A 573 -25.46 -29.39 8.06
N ALA A 574 -26.54 -29.20 7.30
CA ALA A 574 -27.87 -28.96 7.87
C ALA A 574 -28.70 -30.24 7.91
N ASP A 575 -29.48 -30.42 8.97
CA ASP A 575 -30.50 -31.46 9.02
C ASP A 575 -31.68 -31.11 8.10
N PRO A 576 -32.42 -32.11 7.58
CA PRO A 576 -33.58 -31.86 6.72
C PRO A 576 -34.58 -30.89 7.37
N ASP A 577 -35.03 -29.91 6.59
CA ASP A 577 -35.97 -28.85 7.02
C ASP A 577 -35.47 -27.97 8.19
N GLN A 578 -34.17 -27.99 8.49
CA GLN A 578 -33.54 -27.18 9.53
C GLN A 578 -32.46 -26.23 8.96
N ILE A 579 -32.05 -25.27 9.79
CA ILE A 579 -30.97 -24.34 9.50
C ILE A 579 -29.84 -24.55 10.50
N THR A 580 -28.65 -24.86 10.04
CA THR A 580 -27.45 -24.80 10.89
C THR A 580 -26.93 -23.38 10.92
N ARG A 581 -26.77 -22.82 12.12
CA ARG A 581 -26.29 -21.46 12.35
C ARG A 581 -24.93 -21.49 13.05
N VAL A 582 -23.92 -20.90 12.40
CA VAL A 582 -22.58 -20.69 12.95
C VAL A 582 -22.40 -19.21 13.25
N SER A 583 -21.74 -18.89 14.37
CA SER A 583 -21.50 -17.51 14.77
C SER A 583 -20.02 -17.22 15.01
N PHE A 584 -19.56 -16.04 14.59
CA PHE A 584 -18.19 -15.53 14.83
C PHE A 584 -18.21 -14.01 15.05
N VAL A 585 -17.05 -13.40 15.33
CA VAL A 585 -16.90 -11.94 15.40
C VAL A 585 -16.09 -11.43 14.20
N ASP A 586 -16.56 -10.40 13.51
CA ASP A 586 -15.84 -9.85 12.35
C ASP A 586 -14.78 -8.80 12.72
N LEU A 587 -14.21 -8.13 11.72
CA LEU A 587 -13.08 -7.23 11.88
C LEU A 587 -13.44 -5.97 12.71
N GLN A 588 -14.72 -5.64 12.86
CA GLN A 588 -15.25 -4.43 13.50
C GLN A 588 -15.88 -4.74 14.86
N ASP A 589 -15.64 -5.96 15.37
CA ASP A 589 -16.15 -6.47 16.64
C ASP A 589 -17.68 -6.74 16.63
N ASP A 590 -18.30 -6.89 15.45
CA ASP A 590 -19.71 -7.26 15.30
C ASP A 590 -19.88 -8.79 15.27
N ILE A 591 -20.92 -9.32 15.94
CA ILE A 591 -21.24 -10.75 15.89
C ILE A 591 -21.91 -11.01 14.54
N VAL A 592 -21.40 -11.98 13.78
CA VAL A 592 -21.96 -12.41 12.49
C VAL A 592 -22.59 -13.78 12.64
N GLN A 593 -23.78 -13.95 12.04
CA GLN A 593 -24.47 -15.23 11.92
C GLN A 593 -24.40 -15.73 10.48
N VAL A 594 -23.95 -16.97 10.31
CA VAL A 594 -23.94 -17.70 9.04
C VAL A 594 -24.95 -18.81 9.13
N GLU A 595 -26.00 -18.73 8.31
CA GLU A 595 -27.11 -19.66 8.26
C GLU A 595 -27.02 -20.51 7.00
N PHE A 596 -26.99 -21.83 7.18
CA PHE A 596 -26.89 -22.82 6.12
C PHE A 596 -28.04 -23.81 6.20
N ALA A 597 -28.69 -24.09 5.08
CA ALA A 597 -29.78 -25.05 4.98
C ALA A 597 -29.73 -25.81 3.65
N GLY A 598 -30.34 -26.99 3.62
CA GLY A 598 -30.43 -27.84 2.43
C GLY A 598 -29.19 -28.71 2.21
N ALA A 599 -29.05 -29.22 0.99
CA ALA A 599 -28.00 -30.18 0.65
C ALA A 599 -26.58 -29.57 0.69
N GLY A 600 -25.60 -30.43 0.91
CA GLY A 600 -24.19 -30.10 0.83
C GLY A 600 -23.53 -29.84 2.18
N THR A 601 -22.34 -29.25 2.12
CA THR A 601 -21.46 -29.01 3.25
C THR A 601 -20.94 -27.57 3.17
N LEU A 602 -21.05 -26.83 4.27
CA LEU A 602 -20.47 -25.50 4.42
C LEU A 602 -19.17 -25.59 5.21
N THR A 603 -18.09 -25.06 4.65
CA THR A 603 -16.84 -24.79 5.37
C THR A 603 -16.69 -23.30 5.59
N LEU A 604 -16.52 -22.87 6.84
CA LEU A 604 -16.20 -21.50 7.21
C LEU A 604 -14.78 -21.46 7.77
N THR A 605 -13.96 -20.54 7.27
CA THR A 605 -12.57 -20.30 7.73
C THR A 605 -12.40 -18.84 8.09
N LEU A 606 -11.69 -18.55 9.18
CA LEU A 606 -11.34 -17.20 9.61
C LEU A 606 -9.87 -16.91 9.32
N ASP A 607 -9.60 -16.00 8.39
CA ASP A 607 -8.26 -15.45 8.18
C ASP A 607 -7.87 -14.59 9.38
N ALA A 608 -6.61 -14.70 9.81
CA ALA A 608 -6.06 -14.00 10.97
C ALA A 608 -6.91 -14.16 12.25
N ALA A 609 -7.43 -15.38 12.47
CA ALA A 609 -8.31 -15.68 13.60
C ALA A 609 -7.66 -15.34 14.96
N SER A 610 -8.44 -14.68 15.83
CA SER A 610 -8.06 -14.43 17.22
C SER A 610 -8.20 -15.67 18.09
N GLU A 611 -7.64 -15.59 19.29
CA GLU A 611 -8.09 -16.45 20.39
C GLU A 611 -9.57 -16.22 20.71
N ALA A 612 -10.26 -17.27 21.17
CA ALA A 612 -11.67 -17.18 21.51
C ALA A 612 -11.87 -16.25 22.72
N ALA A 613 -12.73 -15.24 22.60
CA ALA A 613 -12.98 -14.23 23.63
C ALA A 613 -14.46 -13.82 23.66
N PRO A 614 -14.97 -13.28 24.79
CA PRO A 614 -16.29 -12.66 24.81
C PRO A 614 -16.42 -11.53 23.77
N PRO A 615 -17.60 -11.36 23.15
CA PRO A 615 -17.79 -10.38 22.10
C PRO A 615 -17.76 -8.97 22.69
N ARG A 616 -16.76 -8.18 22.31
CA ARG A 616 -16.46 -6.87 22.92
C ARG A 616 -17.65 -5.90 22.88
N ASN A 617 -18.38 -5.88 21.77
CA ASN A 617 -19.47 -4.93 21.54
C ASN A 617 -20.79 -5.37 22.19
N TYR A 618 -20.88 -6.56 22.79
CA TYR A 618 -22.16 -7.15 23.20
C TYR A 618 -22.17 -7.59 24.67
N GLN A 619 -23.34 -7.53 25.30
CA GLN A 619 -23.59 -8.00 26.67
C GLN A 619 -23.77 -9.52 26.71
N GLN A 620 -22.71 -10.25 26.39
CA GLN A 620 -22.72 -11.72 26.37
C GLN A 620 -21.39 -12.30 26.88
N PRO A 621 -21.05 -12.08 28.17
CA PRO A 621 -19.74 -12.44 28.72
C PRO A 621 -19.46 -13.96 28.74
N ASP A 622 -20.51 -14.79 28.72
CA ASP A 622 -20.39 -16.23 28.92
C ASP A 622 -20.12 -17.03 27.64
N ILE A 623 -20.27 -16.40 26.46
CA ILE A 623 -20.01 -17.04 25.17
C ILE A 623 -18.72 -16.48 24.60
N ARG A 624 -17.84 -17.35 24.12
CA ARG A 624 -16.55 -16.98 23.53
C ARG A 624 -16.59 -17.21 22.04
N TYR A 625 -16.28 -16.17 21.27
CA TYR A 625 -16.21 -16.21 19.81
C TYR A 625 -14.77 -16.04 19.37
N ARG A 626 -14.44 -16.61 18.21
CA ARG A 626 -13.24 -16.20 17.48
C ARG A 626 -13.55 -15.02 16.59
N LYS A 627 -12.64 -14.05 16.58
CA LYS A 627 -12.65 -12.92 15.67
C LYS A 627 -11.83 -13.24 14.42
N GLY A 628 -12.27 -12.83 13.24
CA GLY A 628 -11.45 -12.94 12.04
C GLY A 628 -12.20 -12.56 10.77
N HIS A 629 -11.51 -12.63 9.63
CA HIS A 629 -12.10 -12.30 8.33
C HIS A 629 -12.60 -13.58 7.65
N ALA A 630 -13.90 -13.70 7.46
CA ALA A 630 -14.49 -14.98 7.10
C ALA A 630 -14.47 -15.29 5.60
N ARG A 631 -14.13 -16.53 5.28
CA ARG A 631 -14.29 -17.16 3.96
C ARG A 631 -15.22 -18.36 4.09
N ILE A 632 -16.14 -18.48 3.14
CA ILE A 632 -17.12 -19.57 3.11
C ILE A 632 -16.93 -20.36 1.82
N VAL A 633 -16.89 -21.69 1.92
CA VAL A 633 -16.89 -22.63 0.80
C VAL A 633 -18.03 -23.61 0.99
N ILE A 634 -18.91 -23.74 0.00
CA ILE A 634 -19.99 -24.73 0.00
C ILE A 634 -19.71 -25.78 -1.05
N ALA A 635 -19.80 -27.06 -0.69
CA ALA A 635 -19.63 -28.20 -1.60
C ALA A 635 -20.82 -29.15 -1.56
N GLY A 636 -21.10 -29.79 -2.70
CA GLY A 636 -22.22 -30.73 -2.82
C GLY A 636 -23.58 -30.06 -2.72
N ALA A 637 -23.67 -28.75 -3.02
CA ALA A 637 -24.94 -28.03 -3.01
C ALA A 637 -25.87 -28.48 -4.15
N ASP A 638 -27.14 -28.14 -4.02
CA ASP A 638 -28.16 -28.26 -5.07
C ASP A 638 -29.20 -27.12 -4.94
N GLU A 639 -30.31 -27.17 -5.68
CA GLU A 639 -31.36 -26.15 -5.62
C GLU A 639 -32.06 -26.01 -4.26
N THR A 640 -31.88 -26.95 -3.32
CA THR A 640 -32.39 -26.87 -1.94
C THR A 640 -31.44 -26.11 -1.02
N THR A 641 -30.20 -25.88 -1.44
CA THR A 641 -29.18 -25.24 -0.62
C THR A 641 -29.40 -23.73 -0.52
N HIS A 642 -29.40 -23.20 0.70
CA HIS A 642 -29.54 -21.77 0.96
C HIS A 642 -28.44 -21.27 1.91
N LEU A 643 -27.98 -20.04 1.65
CA LEU A 643 -27.02 -19.34 2.50
C LEU A 643 -27.57 -17.98 2.94
N GLY A 644 -27.53 -17.71 4.24
CA GLY A 644 -27.76 -16.40 4.84
C GLY A 644 -26.54 -15.94 5.63
N VAL A 645 -26.15 -14.67 5.48
CA VAL A 645 -25.08 -14.08 6.31
C VAL A 645 -25.44 -12.65 6.66
N PHE A 646 -25.39 -12.30 7.94
CA PHE A 646 -25.74 -10.97 8.44
C PHE A 646 -25.08 -10.70 9.79
N SER A 647 -24.87 -9.43 10.13
CA SER A 647 -24.45 -9.06 11.48
C SER A 647 -25.64 -8.98 12.43
N VAL A 648 -25.37 -9.24 13.70
CA VAL A 648 -26.35 -9.18 14.79
C VAL A 648 -26.49 -7.74 15.22
N GLY A 649 -27.60 -7.12 14.83
CA GLY A 649 -27.97 -5.75 15.13
C GLY A 649 -29.37 -5.66 15.70
N ARG A 650 -29.79 -4.44 16.09
CA ARG A 650 -31.06 -4.20 16.79
C ARG A 650 -32.31 -4.68 16.02
N ARG A 651 -32.19 -4.84 14.70
CA ARG A 651 -33.27 -5.38 13.85
C ARG A 651 -33.23 -6.91 13.74
N THR A 652 -32.04 -7.50 13.70
CA THR A 652 -31.84 -8.92 13.42
C THR A 652 -31.76 -9.78 14.69
N ALA A 653 -31.45 -9.18 15.84
CA ALA A 653 -31.37 -9.88 17.11
C ALA A 653 -32.74 -10.12 17.76
N LEU A 654 -32.93 -11.32 18.31
CA LEU A 654 -34.07 -11.65 19.16
C LEU A 654 -33.98 -11.03 20.56
N ASN A 655 -32.77 -10.93 21.11
CA ASN A 655 -32.56 -10.41 22.45
C ASN A 655 -32.02 -8.97 22.39
N PRO A 656 -32.86 -7.94 22.61
CA PRO A 656 -32.41 -6.55 22.60
C PRO A 656 -31.48 -6.22 23.78
N SER A 657 -31.46 -7.02 24.86
CA SER A 657 -30.54 -6.80 25.99
C SER A 657 -29.08 -7.09 25.64
N LEU A 658 -28.81 -7.66 24.47
CA LEU A 658 -27.46 -7.96 23.98
C LEU A 658 -26.68 -6.67 23.67
N PHE A 659 -27.36 -5.58 23.32
CA PHE A 659 -26.71 -4.36 22.86
C PHE A 659 -26.28 -3.48 24.01
N ARG A 660 -25.15 -2.80 23.81
CA ARG A 660 -24.67 -1.75 24.70
C ARG A 660 -25.01 -0.39 24.11
N ASP A 661 -25.38 0.56 24.96
CA ASP A 661 -25.74 1.90 24.49
C ASP A 661 -24.52 2.81 24.27
N ASP A 662 -23.35 2.44 24.82
CA ASP A 662 -22.08 3.16 24.67
C ASP A 662 -21.27 2.75 23.42
N VAL A 663 -21.79 1.81 22.62
CA VAL A 663 -21.11 1.28 21.43
C VAL A 663 -21.78 1.78 20.15
N SER A 664 -20.95 2.26 19.21
CA SER A 664 -21.37 2.55 17.84
C SER A 664 -21.09 1.34 16.96
N TYR A 665 -22.15 0.65 16.55
CA TYR A 665 -22.09 -0.49 15.63
C TYR A 665 -22.10 0.01 14.18
N ASP A 666 -21.27 -0.54 13.30
CA ASP A 666 -21.37 -0.24 11.87
C ASP A 666 -22.53 -1.00 11.22
N GLY A 667 -22.91 -2.12 11.83
CA GLY A 667 -24.08 -2.89 11.48
C GLY A 667 -23.92 -3.72 10.21
N TRP A 668 -22.71 -4.05 9.76
CA TRP A 668 -22.47 -4.89 8.57
C TRP A 668 -21.66 -6.13 8.93
N ALA A 669 -21.89 -7.24 8.24
CA ALA A 669 -21.01 -8.40 8.36
C ALA A 669 -19.87 -8.30 7.35
N ASP A 670 -18.62 -8.41 7.81
CA ASP A 670 -17.45 -8.41 6.94
C ASP A 670 -17.02 -9.82 6.50
N LEU A 671 -17.06 -10.06 5.19
CA LEU A 671 -16.66 -11.30 4.55
C LEU A 671 -15.53 -11.05 3.55
N ALA A 672 -14.65 -12.02 3.36
CA ALA A 672 -13.70 -12.01 2.26
C ALA A 672 -14.32 -12.58 0.98
N SER A 673 -14.88 -13.80 1.07
CA SER A 673 -15.42 -14.49 -0.10
C SER A 673 -16.43 -15.57 0.24
N VAL A 674 -17.37 -15.83 -0.67
CA VAL A 674 -18.22 -17.02 -0.69
C VAL A 674 -17.94 -17.79 -1.98
N ALA A 675 -17.58 -19.07 -1.87
CA ALA A 675 -17.35 -19.96 -3.00
C ALA A 675 -18.34 -21.14 -2.97
N ILE A 676 -18.94 -21.49 -4.11
CA ILE A 676 -20.01 -22.50 -4.19
C ILE A 676 -19.70 -23.54 -5.27
N LEU A 677 -19.75 -24.80 -4.87
CA LEU A 677 -19.75 -25.97 -5.74
C LEU A 677 -21.07 -26.72 -5.62
N SER A 678 -21.80 -26.75 -6.73
CA SER A 678 -23.03 -27.50 -6.86
C SER A 678 -22.78 -28.87 -7.51
N SER A 679 -23.42 -29.89 -6.96
CA SER A 679 -23.39 -31.26 -7.49
C SER A 679 -24.20 -31.42 -8.77
N ASN A 680 -25.21 -30.58 -8.99
CA ASN A 680 -26.11 -30.63 -10.15
C ASN A 680 -26.14 -29.31 -10.96
N GLY A 681 -25.24 -28.38 -10.65
CA GLY A 681 -25.15 -27.07 -11.31
C GLY A 681 -26.19 -26.07 -10.83
N ARG A 682 -26.97 -26.36 -9.78
CA ARG A 682 -28.00 -25.48 -9.24
C ARG A 682 -27.74 -25.11 -7.78
N PHE A 683 -28.25 -23.97 -7.36
CA PHE A 683 -28.24 -23.50 -5.98
C PHE A 683 -29.57 -22.83 -5.67
N GLY A 684 -30.03 -22.93 -4.42
CA GLY A 684 -31.24 -22.23 -3.98
C GLY A 684 -31.04 -20.72 -4.02
N GLY A 685 -30.55 -20.12 -2.94
CA GLY A 685 -30.40 -18.66 -2.90
C GLY A 685 -29.48 -18.16 -1.80
N VAL A 686 -28.96 -16.95 -1.99
CA VAL A 686 -28.01 -16.28 -1.12
C VAL A 686 -28.61 -14.96 -0.63
N ARG A 687 -28.76 -14.83 0.70
CA ARG A 687 -29.38 -13.66 1.34
C ARG A 687 -28.40 -13.01 2.31
N MET A 688 -27.66 -12.04 1.79
CA MET A 688 -26.58 -11.37 2.50
C MET A 688 -26.64 -9.85 2.32
N GLY A 689 -27.83 -9.27 2.15
CA GLY A 689 -28.01 -7.82 1.93
C GLY A 689 -27.44 -6.93 3.04
N ASN A 690 -26.96 -7.52 4.13
CA ASN A 690 -26.24 -6.89 5.22
C ASN A 690 -24.81 -7.45 5.42
N ALA A 691 -24.20 -7.98 4.37
CA ALA A 691 -22.81 -8.36 4.36
C ALA A 691 -22.07 -7.60 3.27
N ILE A 692 -20.83 -7.20 3.58
CA ILE A 692 -19.92 -6.54 2.65
C ILE A 692 -18.76 -7.49 2.40
N PHE A 693 -18.42 -7.68 1.13
CA PHE A 693 -17.19 -8.34 0.74
C PHE A 693 -16.04 -7.35 0.76
N SER A 694 -14.94 -7.68 1.44
CA SER A 694 -13.74 -6.85 1.49
C SER A 694 -12.47 -7.70 1.47
N GLY A 695 -11.33 -7.17 1.03
CA GLY A 695 -10.07 -7.88 1.13
C GLY A 695 -8.91 -7.21 0.38
N VAL A 696 -7.68 -7.55 0.80
CA VAL A 696 -6.42 -6.99 0.27
C VAL A 696 -5.67 -7.93 -0.69
N ARG A 697 -6.05 -9.22 -0.73
CA ARG A 697 -5.45 -10.24 -1.61
C ARG A 697 -6.45 -11.35 -1.96
N GLY A 698 -6.16 -12.08 -3.03
CA GLY A 698 -6.98 -13.20 -3.50
C GLY A 698 -8.35 -12.77 -4.02
N HIS A 699 -9.20 -13.73 -4.37
CA HIS A 699 -10.57 -13.44 -4.81
C HIS A 699 -11.42 -12.92 -3.65
N VAL A 700 -12.12 -11.81 -3.89
CA VAL A 700 -13.05 -11.14 -2.98
C VAL A 700 -14.41 -11.05 -3.66
N GLY A 701 -15.46 -11.56 -3.01
CA GLY A 701 -16.81 -11.60 -3.57
C GLY A 701 -17.46 -12.99 -3.63
N LEU A 702 -18.28 -13.22 -4.66
CA LEU A 702 -19.06 -14.45 -4.85
C LEU A 702 -18.55 -15.26 -6.05
N ILE A 703 -18.10 -16.49 -5.79
CA ILE A 703 -17.47 -17.39 -6.77
C ILE A 703 -18.26 -18.70 -6.86
N ALA A 704 -19.15 -18.79 -7.82
CA ALA A 704 -20.01 -19.94 -8.12
C ALA A 704 -20.05 -20.20 -9.65
N PRO A 705 -18.90 -20.47 -10.29
CA PRO A 705 -18.82 -20.58 -11.75
C PRO A 705 -19.72 -21.71 -12.25
N GLY A 706 -20.59 -21.39 -13.20
CA GLY A 706 -21.51 -22.36 -13.81
C GLY A 706 -22.71 -22.78 -12.95
N VAL A 707 -22.95 -22.13 -11.81
CA VAL A 707 -24.07 -22.42 -10.92
C VAL A 707 -25.29 -21.55 -11.24
N GLU A 708 -26.43 -22.18 -11.52
CA GLU A 708 -27.74 -21.55 -11.69
C GLU A 708 -28.45 -21.37 -10.35
N PHE A 709 -28.81 -20.14 -10.00
CA PHE A 709 -29.56 -19.83 -8.78
C PHE A 709 -31.07 -19.83 -9.06
N THR A 710 -31.81 -20.63 -8.30
CA THR A 710 -33.28 -20.73 -8.40
C THR A 710 -34.02 -19.71 -7.53
N GLY A 711 -33.30 -19.08 -6.60
CA GLY A 711 -33.76 -18.07 -5.65
C GLY A 711 -32.92 -16.79 -5.70
N PRO A 712 -33.17 -15.85 -4.77
CA PRO A 712 -32.53 -14.55 -4.80
C PRO A 712 -31.04 -14.63 -4.47
N VAL A 713 -30.25 -13.76 -5.09
CA VAL A 713 -28.83 -13.52 -4.77
C VAL A 713 -28.68 -12.04 -4.41
N VAL A 714 -28.49 -11.77 -3.12
CA VAL A 714 -28.44 -10.42 -2.57
C VAL A 714 -27.22 -10.28 -1.67
N PHE A 715 -26.42 -9.23 -1.86
CA PHE A 715 -25.39 -8.82 -0.89
C PHE A 715 -25.28 -7.30 -0.77
N GLY A 716 -24.62 -6.81 0.28
CA GLY A 716 -24.53 -5.37 0.58
C GLY A 716 -23.64 -4.61 -0.39
N ASP A 717 -22.34 -4.93 -0.42
CA ASP A 717 -21.36 -4.35 -1.34
C ASP A 717 -20.11 -5.24 -1.50
N LEU A 718 -19.19 -4.85 -2.38
CA LEU A 718 -17.90 -5.51 -2.62
C LEU A 718 -16.79 -4.48 -2.81
N HIS A 719 -15.73 -4.56 -2.00
CA HIS A 719 -14.57 -3.65 -2.02
C HIS A 719 -13.23 -4.42 -1.97
N ALA A 720 -12.57 -4.55 -3.11
CA ALA A 720 -11.20 -5.04 -3.19
C ALA A 720 -10.19 -3.87 -3.09
N SER A 721 -9.14 -4.07 -2.30
CA SER A 721 -8.00 -3.16 -2.18
C SER A 721 -6.69 -3.90 -2.49
N GLU A 722 -5.57 -3.16 -2.59
CA GLU A 722 -4.24 -3.72 -2.84
C GLU A 722 -4.22 -4.73 -4.01
N GLU A 723 -3.87 -5.99 -3.74
CA GLU A 723 -3.72 -7.06 -4.73
C GLU A 723 -5.00 -7.90 -4.92
N ALA A 724 -6.07 -7.65 -4.16
CA ALA A 724 -7.30 -8.41 -4.23
C ALA A 724 -7.95 -8.39 -5.62
N LEU A 725 -8.60 -9.49 -5.96
CA LEU A 725 -9.32 -9.72 -7.21
C LEU A 725 -10.82 -9.62 -6.93
N PRO A 726 -11.49 -8.50 -7.24
CA PRO A 726 -12.93 -8.40 -7.08
C PRO A 726 -13.63 -9.33 -8.08
N THR A 727 -14.51 -10.21 -7.60
CA THR A 727 -15.01 -11.35 -8.39
C THR A 727 -16.49 -11.62 -8.12
N LEU A 728 -17.28 -11.67 -9.19
CA LEU A 728 -18.69 -12.08 -9.25
C LEU A 728 -18.87 -13.10 -10.37
N LEU A 729 -18.46 -14.33 -10.12
CA LEU A 729 -18.54 -15.42 -11.10
C LEU A 729 -19.73 -16.31 -10.76
N LEU A 730 -20.76 -16.33 -11.61
CA LEU A 730 -21.97 -17.13 -11.44
C LEU A 730 -22.20 -18.01 -12.69
N GLY A 731 -23.20 -18.89 -12.66
CA GLY A 731 -23.71 -19.53 -13.88
C GLY A 731 -24.86 -18.72 -14.46
N ARG A 732 -25.98 -18.68 -13.74
CA ARG A 732 -27.16 -17.89 -14.12
C ARG A 732 -27.94 -17.45 -12.89
N VAL A 733 -28.41 -16.21 -12.89
CA VAL A 733 -29.41 -15.70 -11.94
C VAL A 733 -30.20 -14.59 -12.61
N ASP A 734 -31.52 -14.58 -12.48
CA ASP A 734 -32.34 -13.56 -13.17
C ASP A 734 -31.99 -12.13 -12.70
N ARG A 735 -31.71 -11.96 -11.40
CA ARG A 735 -31.28 -10.69 -10.80
C ARG A 735 -30.24 -10.91 -9.71
N LEU A 736 -29.08 -10.25 -9.85
CA LEU A 736 -28.08 -10.08 -8.81
C LEU A 736 -28.28 -8.71 -8.14
N GLN A 737 -28.66 -8.70 -6.86
CA GLN A 737 -28.98 -7.45 -6.15
C GLN A 737 -27.85 -7.00 -5.24
N ILE A 738 -27.44 -5.74 -5.40
CA ILE A 738 -26.53 -5.03 -4.50
C ILE A 738 -27.37 -4.11 -3.62
N ALA A 739 -27.38 -4.36 -2.31
CA ALA A 739 -28.25 -3.71 -1.34
C ALA A 739 -27.56 -2.50 -0.70
N GLY A 740 -27.70 -1.33 -1.32
CA GLY A 740 -27.16 -0.05 -0.84
C GLY A 740 -25.69 0.19 -1.17
N GLY A 741 -25.04 -0.75 -1.87
CA GLY A 741 -23.67 -0.64 -2.36
C GLY A 741 -23.56 -0.16 -3.81
N ASN A 742 -22.34 0.18 -4.24
CA ASN A 742 -22.04 0.69 -5.59
C ASN A 742 -20.95 -0.09 -6.34
N LEU A 743 -20.40 -1.14 -5.72
CA LEU A 743 -19.31 -1.97 -6.22
C LEU A 743 -18.03 -1.16 -6.54
N GLU A 744 -17.80 -0.01 -5.92
CA GLU A 744 -16.56 0.74 -6.12
C GLU A 744 -15.35 -0.05 -5.57
N GLN A 745 -14.32 -0.20 -6.40
CA GLN A 745 -13.10 -0.93 -6.05
C GLN A 745 -12.00 0.03 -5.64
N LEU A 746 -11.47 -0.17 -4.42
CA LEU A 746 -10.41 0.67 -3.84
C LEU A 746 -9.07 0.50 -4.57
N ASN A 747 -8.83 -0.67 -5.15
CA ASN A 747 -7.67 -0.92 -6.03
C ASN A 747 -7.93 -0.58 -7.50
N HIS A 748 -9.13 -0.08 -7.84
CA HIS A 748 -9.57 0.26 -9.20
C HIS A 748 -9.46 -0.87 -10.22
N ARG A 749 -9.32 -2.13 -9.78
CA ARG A 749 -9.44 -3.27 -10.67
C ARG A 749 -10.88 -3.39 -11.15
N PRO A 750 -11.10 -3.84 -12.39
CA PRO A 750 -12.45 -4.22 -12.81
C PRO A 750 -12.94 -5.38 -11.94
N VAL A 751 -14.24 -5.38 -11.64
CA VAL A 751 -14.90 -6.55 -11.05
C VAL A 751 -14.99 -7.61 -12.15
N GLU A 752 -14.32 -8.74 -11.96
CA GLU A 752 -14.45 -9.88 -12.87
C GLU A 752 -15.86 -10.45 -12.74
N VAL A 753 -16.61 -10.48 -13.83
CA VAL A 753 -17.98 -10.99 -13.88
C VAL A 753 -18.08 -12.18 -14.83
N GLY A 754 -18.94 -13.14 -14.48
CA GLY A 754 -19.19 -14.31 -15.32
C GLY A 754 -20.57 -14.90 -15.08
N GLY A 755 -21.13 -15.53 -16.11
CA GLY A 755 -22.50 -16.04 -16.10
C GLY A 755 -23.53 -15.06 -16.65
N GLU A 756 -24.80 -15.42 -16.54
CA GLU A 756 -25.93 -14.63 -17.06
C GLU A 756 -26.73 -14.02 -15.91
N PHE A 757 -26.70 -12.69 -15.76
CA PHE A 757 -27.53 -11.99 -14.79
C PHE A 757 -27.78 -10.53 -15.12
N VAL A 758 -28.87 -9.99 -14.56
CA VAL A 758 -29.12 -8.54 -14.50
C VAL A 758 -28.62 -8.02 -13.16
N LEU A 759 -27.62 -7.13 -13.19
CA LEU A 759 -27.15 -6.44 -12.00
C LEU A 759 -28.16 -5.36 -11.60
N SER A 760 -28.54 -5.31 -10.32
CA SER A 760 -29.47 -4.32 -9.80
C SER A 760 -28.93 -3.70 -8.52
N LEU A 761 -28.76 -2.38 -8.52
CA LEU A 761 -28.39 -1.61 -7.33
C LEU A 761 -29.68 -1.07 -6.70
N GLU A 762 -30.05 -1.61 -5.55
CA GLU A 762 -31.29 -1.28 -4.85
C GLU A 762 -31.00 -0.67 -3.47
N ALA A 763 -32.00 -0.07 -2.85
CA ALA A 763 -31.86 0.41 -1.48
C ALA A 763 -31.67 -0.77 -0.52
N GLY A 764 -30.85 -0.56 0.50
CA GLY A 764 -30.53 -1.54 1.51
C GLY A 764 -30.77 -1.01 2.92
N THR A 765 -30.44 -1.83 3.90
CA THR A 765 -30.54 -1.50 5.32
C THR A 765 -29.51 -2.33 6.05
N ASP A 766 -28.89 -1.74 7.07
CA ASP A 766 -28.01 -2.50 7.94
C ASP A 766 -28.76 -3.30 9.02
N SER A 767 -28.03 -4.06 9.85
CA SER A 767 -28.61 -4.86 10.94
C SER A 767 -29.26 -4.04 12.06
N HIS A 768 -29.07 -2.73 12.07
CA HIS A 768 -29.69 -1.80 13.02
C HIS A 768 -30.88 -1.04 12.42
N ASN A 769 -31.35 -1.43 11.23
CA ASN A 769 -32.45 -0.78 10.51
C ASN A 769 -32.13 0.64 10.03
N ARG A 770 -30.84 1.01 9.89
CA ARG A 770 -30.45 2.27 9.27
C ARG A 770 -30.48 2.08 7.73
N PRO A 771 -31.25 2.90 6.99
CA PRO A 771 -31.38 2.73 5.55
C PRO A 771 -30.12 3.19 4.80
N ARG A 772 -29.81 2.49 3.70
CA ARG A 772 -28.89 2.94 2.65
C ARG A 772 -29.66 3.14 1.36
N THR A 773 -29.51 4.32 0.75
CA THR A 773 -30.14 4.60 -0.54
C THR A 773 -29.51 3.76 -1.65
N ALA A 774 -30.30 3.43 -2.68
CA ALA A 774 -29.76 2.86 -3.91
C ALA A 774 -28.67 3.78 -4.47
N GLN A 775 -27.59 3.18 -4.97
CA GLN A 775 -26.46 3.89 -5.55
C GLN A 775 -26.41 3.70 -7.07
N THR A 776 -25.58 4.50 -7.74
CA THR A 776 -25.19 4.26 -9.14
C THR A 776 -23.98 3.35 -9.19
N LEU A 777 -23.87 2.50 -10.22
CA LEU A 777 -22.70 1.64 -10.40
C LEU A 777 -21.44 2.48 -10.57
N CYS A 778 -20.43 2.24 -9.73
CA CYS A 778 -19.14 2.91 -9.77
C CYS A 778 -18.01 1.99 -10.26
N ALA A 779 -18.24 0.68 -10.31
CA ALA A 779 -17.28 -0.30 -10.81
C ALA A 779 -17.20 -0.34 -12.33
N ARG A 780 -16.01 -0.68 -12.85
CA ARG A 780 -15.89 -1.27 -14.19
C ARG A 780 -16.12 -2.78 -14.07
N LEU A 781 -17.00 -3.33 -14.89
CA LEU A 781 -17.23 -4.78 -14.99
C LEU A 781 -16.44 -5.34 -16.17
N GLU A 782 -15.74 -6.44 -15.96
CA GLU A 782 -14.95 -7.09 -17.01
C GLU A 782 -15.28 -8.58 -17.06
N GLN A 783 -15.43 -9.12 -18.27
CA GLN A 783 -15.66 -10.54 -18.51
C GLN A 783 -14.64 -11.00 -19.54
N ASP A 784 -13.79 -11.96 -19.19
CA ASP A 784 -12.75 -12.49 -20.07
C ASP A 784 -11.85 -11.39 -20.69
N GLY A 785 -11.55 -10.34 -19.92
CA GLY A 785 -10.75 -9.20 -20.36
C GLY A 785 -11.50 -8.15 -21.20
N VAL A 786 -12.82 -8.28 -21.36
CA VAL A 786 -13.67 -7.35 -22.10
C VAL A 786 -14.51 -6.52 -21.12
N ASP A 787 -14.46 -5.20 -21.25
CA ASP A 787 -15.33 -4.30 -20.48
C ASP A 787 -16.80 -4.51 -20.87
N VAL A 788 -17.59 -4.96 -19.90
CA VAL A 788 -19.03 -5.22 -20.03
C VAL A 788 -19.88 -4.28 -19.18
N THR A 789 -19.28 -3.25 -18.57
CA THR A 789 -19.99 -2.22 -17.79
C THR A 789 -21.17 -1.58 -18.54
N PRO A 790 -21.12 -1.34 -19.87
CA PRO A 790 -22.24 -0.73 -20.58
C PRO A 790 -23.49 -1.62 -20.74
N ARG A 791 -23.44 -2.90 -20.33
CA ARG A 791 -24.49 -3.89 -20.57
C ARG A 791 -25.64 -3.84 -19.58
#